data_AF-A0A8H5I4R8-F1
#
_entry.id   AF-A0A8H5I4R8-F1
#
_cell.length_a   1.000
_cell.length_b   1.000
_cell.length_c   1.000
_cell.angle_alpha   90.00
_cell.angle_beta   90.00
_cell.angle_gamma   90.00
#
_symmetry.space_group_name_H-M   'P 1'
#
loop_
_entity.id
_entity.type
_entity.pdbx_description
1 polymer ?
#
loop_
_entity_poly.entity_id
_entity_poly.type
_entity_poly.pdbx_seq_one_letter_code
_entity_poly.pdbx_strand_id
1 'polypeptide(L)'
;MAVEVSRTTDIRYAITVAHHNISSTATNVTEAVKLKNHSAVVCKLGYKIVSVTATQDMLSRNVTLAPAANHGEGRQLRNLTELSLSEMLMTDLDVASSTLVYNENVPRLTIESTKLGYSWTASEALFQLMAIKLGGEFRPDILSVSSTLRNMSVEILEGLLNEIARQSLLVAKATNSTGGGLVSSPRLQMSHVAFWLMVSGFSVLSVLCLILMFASSTRCWVSAMGGSIAGHAAVLTNNPSLQRILERSGELGERSLTERIGDVKFAMTRASSDVGIYITEKKSPSDDGERLTTKAKPWTPIAGTLYFATATIAIPLLAIGALELLQQLSNQRQGLFDVNKTDSSTISITRMATTAVFFLISTMVNTLDFIIATFAPYSVLRSGSTPAETSILFHLLSVSPFLIVFKSLRARQLGPASSNISSLLGSLLTIVSSGLWTFTGPVDVERSATAIVGNWRSSWPALSLDDSGAAKTLNLIRHGGANSSVAIWQDVVLPSTSIAFPDASILDTGTQSSIHTYSVGALRPFLNCTEVPTEHLVMNPWVRTYTYALDGDQIGHTHMKVIWANFTAPAGCKGHDVNGKFYVSFNTSVEIADREGKSYHDRWVGSYLDLNLTVSDPSADCPSVGIFFGNVGGNDTSAWNMTALTCTQGIEQIPTSITFKGDPALGVIDEKHPPELARKQAWKWVNSTSGSSALNYKLKHFLDDHLKLYPTHNMTELKSDCDSFFNHLIYGPKAAKKEELIGPGNVGNFIDAVKRGYSEYMRYVIDLNFRADQKTPHDELVSPLASPSSDKEPVSPDTEIKGTMRQVITRFAINSTSKTILQVLLAVIAVLSLASYLLVKIRGTLPRDPCSIASTMAFLAGSQLCDRDSGIMPRGAEFMTDAQLKRAFDGWVFSPGWWQKGEASVESEERSDDTRTSGDTDSPNEAQEGQRTLGRFGIDVGRA
;
A
#
# COMPACT_ATOMS: atom_id res chain seq x y z
N MET A 1 53.90 -54.13 19.05
CA MET A 1 53.18 -54.15 17.76
C MET A 1 52.75 -52.72 17.51
N ALA A 2 53.44 -52.04 16.59
CA ALA A 2 53.19 -50.65 16.25
C ALA A 2 51.84 -50.55 15.55
N VAL A 3 50.91 -49.79 16.12
CA VAL A 3 49.67 -49.38 15.47
C VAL A 3 49.88 -47.92 15.08
N GLU A 4 49.70 -47.67 13.77
CA GLU A 4 49.75 -46.36 13.15
C GLU A 4 48.98 -45.32 13.96
N VAL A 5 49.66 -44.22 14.28
CA VAL A 5 49.04 -42.97 14.70
C VAL A 5 48.35 -42.37 13.47
N SER A 6 47.19 -42.92 13.13
CA SER A 6 46.31 -42.37 12.11
C SER A 6 45.54 -41.20 12.72
N ARG A 7 45.63 -40.02 12.10
CA ARG A 7 44.82 -38.79 12.33
C ARG A 7 44.30 -38.64 13.76
N THR A 8 44.94 -37.74 14.53
CA THR A 8 44.41 -37.19 15.78
C THR A 8 42.92 -36.83 15.63
N THR A 9 42.04 -37.74 16.01
CA THR A 9 40.64 -37.45 16.28
C THR A 9 40.64 -36.47 17.44
N ASP A 10 39.91 -35.36 17.32
CA ASP A 10 39.80 -34.37 18.38
C ASP A 10 38.85 -34.93 19.46
N ILE A 11 39.39 -35.67 20.45
CA ILE A 11 38.62 -36.40 21.49
C ILE A 11 38.40 -35.54 22.75
N ARG A 12 38.29 -34.21 22.63
CA ARG A 12 38.28 -33.33 23.81
C ARG A 12 36.99 -33.39 24.63
N TYR A 13 35.87 -33.77 24.02
CA TYR A 13 34.57 -33.78 24.68
C TYR A 13 33.96 -35.18 24.68
N ALA A 14 34.03 -35.81 25.85
CA ALA A 14 33.34 -37.06 26.14
C ALA A 14 32.20 -36.78 27.11
N ILE A 15 30.97 -37.10 26.71
CA ILE A 15 29.80 -37.02 27.57
C ILE A 15 29.57 -38.42 28.12
N THR A 16 29.67 -38.56 29.43
CA THR A 16 29.57 -39.85 30.10
C THR A 16 28.44 -39.82 31.13
N VAL A 17 27.68 -40.91 31.18
CA VAL A 17 26.67 -41.16 32.22
C VAL A 17 27.04 -42.48 32.85
N ALA A 18 27.11 -42.51 34.17
CA ALA A 18 27.45 -43.73 34.89
C ALA A 18 26.72 -43.79 36.23
N HIS A 19 26.09 -44.93 36.50
CA HIS A 19 25.49 -45.25 37.78
C HIS A 19 26.46 -46.09 38.62
N HIS A 20 26.78 -45.59 39.82
CA HIS A 20 27.62 -46.27 40.80
C HIS A 20 26.85 -46.50 42.10
N ASN A 21 27.26 -47.52 42.87
CA ASN A 21 26.68 -47.80 44.18
C ASN A 21 27.81 -47.74 45.21
N ILE A 22 27.95 -46.61 45.90
CA ILE A 22 28.89 -46.45 47.02
C ILE A 22 28.07 -46.43 48.31
N SER A 23 28.43 -47.28 49.28
CA SER A 23 27.84 -47.22 50.63
C SER A 23 28.30 -45.94 51.32
N SER A 24 27.38 -45.14 51.88
CA SER A 24 27.66 -43.88 52.56
C SER A 24 28.55 -43.98 53.81
N THR A 25 28.92 -45.20 54.22
CA THR A 25 29.75 -45.53 55.40
C THR A 25 31.19 -45.93 55.06
N ALA A 26 31.59 -45.96 53.79
CA ALA A 26 32.94 -46.39 53.40
C ALA A 26 33.98 -45.27 53.61
N THR A 27 34.78 -45.36 54.67
CA THR A 27 35.85 -44.40 55.00
C THR A 27 37.17 -44.66 54.27
N ASN A 28 37.32 -45.79 53.57
CA ASN A 28 38.49 -46.12 52.75
C ASN A 28 38.07 -46.53 51.33
N VAL A 29 38.18 -45.60 50.38
CA VAL A 29 37.88 -45.87 48.95
C VAL A 29 39.16 -46.33 48.25
N THR A 30 39.56 -47.58 48.49
CA THR A 30 40.63 -48.28 47.73
C THR A 30 40.11 -49.41 46.85
N GLU A 31 38.80 -49.71 46.89
CA GLU A 31 38.20 -50.71 46.02
C GLU A 31 37.73 -50.11 44.68
N ALA A 32 37.99 -50.82 43.59
CA ALA A 32 37.57 -50.43 42.25
C ALA A 32 36.04 -50.28 42.18
N VAL A 33 35.55 -49.05 41.98
CA VAL A 33 34.11 -48.74 41.88
C VAL A 33 33.53 -49.41 40.64
N LYS A 34 32.64 -50.40 40.84
CA LYS A 34 31.96 -51.09 39.75
C LYS A 34 30.78 -50.26 39.26
N LEU A 35 30.89 -49.73 38.04
CA LEU A 35 29.79 -49.04 37.34
C LEU A 35 28.74 -50.08 36.89
N LYS A 36 27.47 -49.87 37.24
CA LYS A 36 26.38 -50.81 36.89
C LYS A 36 25.83 -50.54 35.48
N ASN A 37 25.39 -49.31 35.26
CA ASN A 37 24.87 -48.83 33.99
C ASN A 37 25.75 -47.65 33.55
N HIS A 38 26.33 -47.72 32.36
CA HIS A 38 27.16 -46.63 31.85
C HIS A 38 27.05 -46.49 30.34
N SER A 39 27.15 -45.25 29.87
CA SER A 39 27.23 -44.89 28.46
C SER A 39 28.22 -43.74 28.31
N ALA A 40 28.92 -43.73 27.18
CA ALA A 40 29.83 -42.66 26.82
C ALA A 40 29.64 -42.34 25.34
N VAL A 41 29.60 -41.05 25.01
CA VAL A 41 29.58 -40.57 23.63
C VAL A 41 30.68 -39.54 23.46
N VAL A 42 31.38 -39.62 22.32
CA VAL A 42 32.39 -38.64 21.93
C VAL A 42 31.80 -37.84 20.77
N CYS A 43 31.67 -36.53 20.98
CA CYS A 43 31.06 -35.63 20.01
C CYS A 43 32.13 -34.68 19.46
N LYS A 44 32.25 -34.60 18.13
CA LYS A 44 33.04 -33.56 17.46
C LYS A 44 32.13 -32.39 17.12
N LEU A 45 32.42 -31.23 17.69
CA LEU A 45 31.71 -29.99 17.36
C LEU A 45 32.30 -29.36 16.10
N GLY A 46 31.44 -28.94 15.19
CA GLY A 46 31.84 -28.29 13.95
C GLY A 46 30.70 -27.46 13.39
N TYR A 47 31.05 -26.45 12.59
CA TYR A 47 30.08 -25.58 11.94
C TYR A 47 30.47 -25.33 10.50
N LYS A 48 29.49 -24.99 9.67
CA LYS A 48 29.67 -24.57 8.29
C LYS A 48 28.66 -23.48 7.96
N ILE A 49 29.11 -22.47 7.23
CA ILE A 49 28.25 -21.42 6.66
C ILE A 49 27.87 -21.86 5.26
N VAL A 50 26.57 -21.99 5.04
CA VAL A 50 25.98 -22.29 3.75
C VAL A 50 25.32 -21.02 3.22
N SER A 51 25.43 -20.79 1.91
CA SER A 51 24.71 -19.71 1.25
C SER A 51 23.37 -20.25 0.79
N VAL A 52 22.27 -19.66 1.29
CA VAL A 52 20.91 -20.05 0.92
C VAL A 52 20.26 -18.90 0.17
N THR A 53 19.59 -19.23 -0.93
CA THR A 53 18.74 -18.26 -1.64
C THR A 53 17.47 -18.03 -0.83
N ALA A 54 17.31 -16.82 -0.31
CA ALA A 54 16.07 -16.37 0.31
C ALA A 54 15.18 -15.76 -0.77
N THR A 55 13.97 -16.28 -0.90
CA THR A 55 12.93 -15.72 -1.77
C THR A 55 11.87 -15.06 -0.91
N GLN A 56 11.79 -13.73 -0.98
CA GLN A 56 10.71 -12.99 -0.34
C GLN A 56 9.57 -12.81 -1.32
N ASP A 57 8.41 -13.35 -0.99
CA ASP A 57 7.18 -12.97 -1.68
C ASP A 57 6.74 -11.60 -1.18
N MET A 58 6.67 -10.62 -2.08
CA MET A 58 6.29 -9.25 -1.76
C MET A 58 4.79 -9.10 -1.44
N LEU A 59 3.95 -10.07 -1.83
CA LEU A 59 2.51 -10.08 -1.56
C LEU A 59 2.21 -10.68 -0.18
N SER A 60 2.71 -11.87 0.10
CA SER A 60 2.52 -12.52 1.41
C SER A 60 3.50 -12.05 2.49
N ARG A 61 4.53 -11.26 2.14
CA ARG A 61 5.69 -10.91 2.98
C ARG A 61 6.46 -12.11 3.54
N ASN A 62 6.11 -13.33 3.15
CA ASN A 62 6.79 -14.53 3.61
C ASN A 62 8.14 -14.65 2.92
N VAL A 63 9.16 -14.87 3.75
CA VAL A 63 10.51 -15.21 3.29
C VAL A 63 10.61 -16.73 3.30
N THR A 64 10.69 -17.32 2.13
CA THR A 64 10.97 -18.74 1.98
C THR A 64 12.46 -18.94 1.76
N LEU A 65 13.03 -19.88 2.52
CA LEU A 65 14.40 -20.32 2.35
C LEU A 65 14.37 -21.64 1.59
N ALA A 66 15.26 -21.81 0.62
CA ALA A 66 15.38 -23.09 -0.09
C ALA A 66 15.66 -24.23 0.89
N PRO A 67 15.03 -25.41 0.75
CA PRO A 67 15.14 -26.51 1.69
C PRO A 67 16.58 -27.04 1.84
N ALA A 68 16.89 -27.56 3.03
CA ALA A 68 18.23 -27.93 3.48
C ALA A 68 18.99 -28.95 2.60
N ALA A 69 18.26 -29.76 1.83
CA ALA A 69 18.84 -30.78 0.95
C ALA A 69 19.71 -30.21 -0.20
N ASN A 70 19.64 -28.91 -0.49
CA ASN A 70 20.39 -28.23 -1.55
C ASN A 70 21.60 -27.41 -1.04
N HIS A 71 22.01 -27.59 0.20
CA HIS A 71 23.14 -26.86 0.77
C HIS A 71 24.47 -27.45 0.25
N GLY A 72 25.15 -26.74 -0.65
CA GLY A 72 26.46 -27.15 -1.21
C GLY A 72 27.60 -27.21 -0.18
N GLU A 73 28.85 -27.31 -0.62
CA GLU A 73 30.02 -27.29 0.29
C GLU A 73 30.07 -25.98 1.09
N GLY A 74 29.71 -26.04 2.37
CA GLY A 74 29.72 -24.88 3.27
C GLY A 74 31.15 -24.43 3.63
N ARG A 75 31.32 -23.13 3.88
CA ARG A 75 32.60 -22.51 4.26
C ARG A 75 32.71 -22.28 5.77
N GLN A 76 33.91 -22.26 6.32
CA GLN A 76 34.16 -21.80 7.70
C GLN A 76 34.52 -20.30 7.72
N LEU A 77 34.29 -19.62 8.85
CA LEU A 77 34.79 -18.25 9.06
C LEU A 77 36.30 -18.29 9.25
N ARG A 78 37.00 -17.31 8.67
CA ARG A 78 38.47 -17.27 8.68
C ARG A 78 39.09 -17.20 10.08
N ASN A 79 38.39 -16.58 11.04
CA ASN A 79 38.91 -16.32 12.39
C ASN A 79 38.23 -17.15 13.50
N LEU A 80 37.28 -18.04 13.15
CA LEU A 80 36.60 -18.90 14.12
C LEU A 80 36.88 -20.35 13.77
N THR A 81 37.75 -21.00 14.53
CA THR A 81 38.05 -22.44 14.37
C THR A 81 37.00 -23.29 15.08
N GLU A 82 36.85 -24.55 14.65
CA GLU A 82 36.02 -25.55 15.37
C GLU A 82 36.41 -25.65 16.86
N LEU A 83 37.72 -25.52 17.14
CA LEU A 83 38.27 -25.53 18.49
C LEU A 83 37.77 -24.33 19.30
N SER A 84 37.95 -23.10 18.82
CA SER A 84 37.52 -21.89 19.53
C SER A 84 36.01 -21.87 19.78
N LEU A 85 35.20 -22.38 18.85
CA LEU A 85 33.76 -22.49 19.04
C LEU A 85 33.40 -23.47 20.16
N SER A 86 34.13 -24.58 20.25
CA SER A 86 33.92 -25.57 21.29
C SER A 86 34.32 -25.09 22.69
N GLU A 87 35.43 -24.34 22.80
CA GLU A 87 35.86 -23.73 24.06
C GLU A 87 34.86 -22.65 24.53
N MET A 88 34.34 -21.86 23.58
CA MET A 88 33.29 -20.88 23.87
C MET A 88 32.02 -21.54 24.41
N LEU A 89 31.52 -22.58 23.73
CA LEU A 89 30.33 -23.33 24.17
C LEU A 89 30.52 -23.94 25.57
N MET A 90 31.68 -24.54 25.84
CA MET A 90 31.94 -25.14 27.16
C MET A 90 32.09 -24.10 28.26
N THR A 91 32.71 -22.96 27.96
CA THR A 91 32.80 -21.84 28.90
C THR A 91 31.41 -21.29 29.21
N ASP A 92 30.55 -21.14 28.20
CA ASP A 92 29.17 -20.68 28.36
C ASP A 92 28.34 -21.67 29.20
N LEU A 93 28.48 -22.97 28.95
CA LEU A 93 27.85 -24.02 29.76
C LEU A 93 28.37 -24.04 31.20
N ASP A 94 29.66 -23.81 31.41
CA ASP A 94 30.26 -23.74 32.75
C ASP A 94 29.77 -22.51 33.53
N VAL A 95 29.60 -21.36 32.87
CA VAL A 95 29.00 -20.17 33.48
C VAL A 95 27.51 -20.41 33.77
N ALA A 96 26.80 -21.08 32.86
CA ALA A 96 25.36 -21.32 32.96
C ALA A 96 24.98 -22.39 34.00
N SER A 97 25.88 -23.31 34.35
CA SER A 97 25.65 -24.41 35.30
C SER A 97 25.08 -23.96 36.64
N SER A 98 25.60 -22.85 37.17
CA SER A 98 25.17 -22.23 38.42
C SER A 98 23.76 -21.62 38.35
N THR A 99 23.25 -21.38 37.15
CA THR A 99 21.97 -20.67 36.90
C THR A 99 20.87 -21.58 36.33
N LEU A 100 21.24 -22.69 35.68
CA LEU A 100 20.32 -23.53 34.91
C LEU A 100 19.92 -24.79 35.69
N VAL A 101 19.24 -24.61 36.83
CA VAL A 101 18.66 -25.70 37.63
C VAL A 101 17.18 -25.80 37.31
N TYR A 102 16.77 -26.89 36.64
CA TYR A 102 15.37 -27.14 36.28
C TYR A 102 14.82 -28.40 36.96
N ASN A 103 15.62 -29.47 37.04
CA ASN A 103 15.22 -30.73 37.64
C ASN A 103 16.20 -31.10 38.77
N GLU A 104 15.66 -31.27 39.98
CA GLU A 104 16.43 -31.64 41.17
C GLU A 104 17.00 -33.07 41.09
N ASN A 105 16.42 -33.92 40.24
CA ASN A 105 16.87 -35.30 40.04
C ASN A 105 18.14 -35.40 39.18
N VAL A 106 18.61 -34.30 38.59
CA VAL A 106 19.94 -34.24 37.96
C VAL A 106 20.96 -34.04 39.09
N PRO A 107 21.91 -34.98 39.28
CA PRO A 107 22.92 -34.86 40.33
C PRO A 107 23.72 -33.57 40.18
N ARG A 108 23.88 -32.84 41.28
CA ARG A 108 24.70 -31.63 41.38
C ARG A 108 25.82 -31.86 42.38
N LEU A 109 27.01 -31.36 42.09
CA LEU A 109 28.10 -31.33 43.05
C LEU A 109 27.84 -30.16 44.04
N THR A 110 27.49 -30.48 45.28
CA THR A 110 27.31 -29.46 46.33
C THR A 110 28.65 -28.93 46.84
N ILE A 111 28.63 -27.63 47.20
CA ILE A 111 29.77 -26.72 47.38
C ILE A 111 30.78 -27.14 48.46
N GLU A 112 30.47 -28.09 49.35
CA GLU A 112 31.42 -28.53 50.40
C GLU A 112 32.68 -29.23 49.87
N SER A 113 32.71 -29.64 48.59
CA SER A 113 33.87 -30.28 47.95
C SER A 113 34.84 -29.30 47.24
N THR A 114 34.54 -28.00 47.18
CA THR A 114 35.28 -27.01 46.36
C THR A 114 36.65 -26.58 46.88
N LYS A 115 37.22 -27.26 47.89
CA LYS A 115 38.61 -27.03 48.31
C LYS A 115 39.66 -27.53 47.31
N LEU A 116 39.27 -28.31 46.29
CA LEU A 116 40.13 -28.63 45.13
C LEU A 116 39.56 -27.94 43.89
N GLY A 117 40.21 -26.85 43.45
CA GLY A 117 39.74 -25.90 42.44
C GLY A 117 39.58 -26.40 40.99
N TYR A 118 38.90 -27.51 40.74
CA TYR A 118 38.47 -27.96 39.41
C TYR A 118 37.06 -28.55 39.46
N SER A 119 36.03 -27.73 39.27
CA SER A 119 34.64 -28.19 39.12
C SER A 119 34.26 -28.30 37.64
N TRP A 120 33.81 -29.46 37.20
CA TRP A 120 33.40 -29.73 35.81
C TRP A 120 31.92 -29.37 35.61
N THR A 121 31.55 -28.12 35.84
CA THR A 121 30.14 -27.71 35.99
C THR A 121 29.38 -27.59 34.66
N ALA A 122 30.10 -27.41 33.54
CA ALA A 122 29.51 -27.45 32.20
C ALA A 122 28.69 -28.72 31.92
N SER A 123 29.07 -29.86 32.51
CA SER A 123 28.33 -31.12 32.39
C SER A 123 26.95 -31.05 33.04
N GLU A 124 26.82 -30.35 34.17
CA GLU A 124 25.57 -30.20 34.90
C GLU A 124 24.55 -29.41 34.07
N ALA A 125 24.98 -28.29 33.46
CA ALA A 125 24.14 -27.48 32.58
C ALA A 125 23.61 -28.29 31.39
N LEU A 126 24.49 -29.09 30.76
CA LEU A 126 24.13 -29.91 29.62
C LEU A 126 23.08 -30.97 29.99
N PHE A 127 23.24 -31.65 31.14
CA PHE A 127 22.27 -32.65 31.59
C PHE A 127 20.94 -32.03 32.06
N GLN A 128 20.96 -30.82 32.61
CA GLN A 128 19.75 -30.07 32.92
C GLN A 128 18.96 -29.72 31.64
N LEU A 129 19.64 -29.34 30.55
CA LEU A 129 19.00 -29.13 29.24
C LEU A 129 18.41 -30.43 28.67
N MET A 130 19.09 -31.57 28.83
CA MET A 130 18.52 -32.86 28.46
C MET A 130 17.28 -33.19 29.30
N ALA A 131 17.29 -32.86 30.60
CA ALA A 131 16.14 -33.05 31.48
C ALA A 131 14.96 -32.15 31.11
N ILE A 132 15.20 -30.89 30.74
CA ILE A 132 14.17 -29.98 30.24
C ILE A 132 13.49 -30.56 29.00
N LYS A 133 14.28 -31.04 28.05
CA LYS A 133 13.77 -31.60 26.79
C LYS A 133 12.97 -32.88 26.99
N LEU A 134 13.39 -33.75 27.92
CA LEU A 134 12.68 -34.97 28.28
C LEU A 134 11.46 -34.69 29.19
N GLY A 135 11.39 -33.53 29.82
CA GLY A 135 10.28 -33.10 30.66
C GLY A 135 9.95 -34.10 31.76
N GLY A 136 8.67 -34.47 31.87
CA GLY A 136 8.18 -35.43 32.86
C GLY A 136 8.67 -36.88 32.65
N GLU A 137 9.25 -37.20 31.49
CA GLU A 137 9.81 -38.53 31.20
C GLU A 137 11.25 -38.69 31.71
N PHE A 138 11.88 -37.61 32.19
CA PHE A 138 13.28 -37.64 32.61
C PHE A 138 13.51 -38.63 33.76
N ARG A 139 14.34 -39.64 33.48
CA ARG A 139 14.93 -40.55 34.47
C ARG A 139 16.42 -40.69 34.19
N PRO A 140 17.30 -40.64 35.21
CA PRO A 140 18.75 -40.77 35.01
C PRO A 140 19.16 -42.03 34.21
N ASP A 141 18.40 -43.13 34.37
CA ASP A 141 18.66 -44.39 33.66
C ASP A 141 18.46 -44.33 32.14
N ILE A 142 17.58 -43.45 31.64
CA ILE A 142 17.28 -43.32 30.20
C ILE A 142 18.53 -42.87 29.43
N LEU A 143 19.38 -42.06 30.07
CA LEU A 143 20.64 -41.58 29.49
C LEU A 143 21.77 -42.63 29.55
N SER A 144 21.58 -43.73 30.28
CA SER A 144 22.52 -44.87 30.26
C SER A 144 22.45 -45.67 28.95
N VAL A 145 21.47 -45.40 28.09
CA VAL A 145 21.37 -45.98 26.74
C VAL A 145 22.18 -45.12 25.75
N SER A 146 23.19 -45.72 25.11
CA SER A 146 24.12 -45.01 24.21
C SER A 146 23.43 -44.28 23.04
N SER A 147 22.40 -44.86 22.42
CA SER A 147 21.66 -44.23 21.32
C SER A 147 20.88 -42.99 21.78
N THR A 148 20.21 -43.08 22.93
CA THR A 148 19.48 -41.97 23.53
C THR A 148 20.42 -40.85 23.94
N LEU A 149 21.53 -41.18 24.63
CA LEU A 149 22.54 -40.20 25.00
C LEU A 149 23.12 -39.51 23.77
N ARG A 150 23.41 -40.25 22.70
CA ARG A 150 23.94 -39.70 21.44
C ARG A 150 22.95 -38.72 20.80
N ASN A 151 21.69 -39.13 20.59
CA ASN A 151 20.71 -38.28 19.92
C ASN A 151 20.40 -37.02 20.75
N MET A 152 20.22 -37.16 22.07
CA MET A 152 19.99 -36.02 22.96
C MET A 152 21.18 -35.07 23.00
N SER A 153 22.40 -35.59 23.06
CA SER A 153 23.61 -34.76 23.05
C SER A 153 23.74 -33.97 21.75
N VAL A 154 23.51 -34.62 20.60
CA VAL A 154 23.57 -33.95 19.29
C VAL A 154 22.49 -32.87 19.19
N GLU A 155 21.25 -33.19 19.51
CA GLU A 155 20.14 -32.24 19.39
C GLU A 155 20.32 -31.00 20.29
N ILE A 156 20.73 -31.19 21.55
CA ILE A 156 20.96 -30.08 22.48
C ILE A 156 22.17 -29.24 22.05
N LEU A 157 23.29 -29.88 21.68
CA LEU A 157 24.49 -29.14 21.27
C LEU A 157 24.28 -28.41 19.94
N GLU A 158 23.58 -29.00 18.97
CA GLU A 158 23.19 -28.33 17.72
C GLU A 158 22.24 -27.15 18.00
N GLY A 159 21.25 -27.34 18.88
CA GLY A 159 20.34 -26.27 19.30
C GLY A 159 21.06 -25.09 19.94
N LEU A 160 21.98 -25.37 20.86
CA LEU A 160 22.81 -24.34 21.51
C LEU A 160 23.71 -23.63 20.51
N LEU A 161 24.38 -24.37 19.61
CA LEU A 161 25.24 -23.76 18.59
C LEU A 161 24.46 -22.90 17.60
N ASN A 162 23.24 -23.29 17.23
CA ASN A 162 22.35 -22.47 16.41
C ASN A 162 21.98 -21.17 17.11
N GLU A 163 21.69 -21.22 18.41
CA GLU A 163 21.34 -20.04 19.19
C GLU A 163 22.54 -19.12 19.42
N ILE A 164 23.71 -19.69 19.72
CA ILE A 164 24.99 -18.96 19.78
C ILE A 164 25.26 -18.28 18.43
N ALA A 165 25.07 -18.98 17.31
CA ALA A 165 25.25 -18.40 15.99
C ALA A 165 24.27 -17.24 15.75
N ARG A 166 23.01 -17.40 16.16
CA ARG A 166 21.98 -16.35 16.07
C ARG A 166 22.32 -15.12 16.90
N GLN A 167 22.83 -15.26 18.11
CA GLN A 167 23.10 -14.14 19.01
C GLN A 167 24.47 -13.49 18.80
N SER A 168 25.52 -14.29 18.60
CA SER A 168 26.91 -13.82 18.62
C SER A 168 27.53 -13.63 17.22
N LEU A 169 27.08 -14.40 16.22
CA LEU A 169 27.65 -14.36 14.87
C LEU A 169 26.85 -13.48 13.90
N LEU A 170 25.57 -13.22 14.20
CA LEU A 170 24.75 -12.29 13.42
C LEU A 170 25.06 -10.85 13.80
N VAL A 171 25.80 -10.16 12.93
CA VAL A 171 25.99 -8.72 13.03
C VAL A 171 24.98 -8.02 12.13
N ALA A 172 24.15 -7.17 12.72
CA ALA A 172 23.25 -6.29 11.97
C ALA A 172 24.09 -5.31 11.13
N LYS A 173 24.34 -5.68 9.89
CA LYS A 173 25.00 -4.83 8.91
C LYS A 173 24.08 -4.66 7.73
N ALA A 174 23.57 -3.43 7.55
CA ALA A 174 22.89 -3.05 6.33
C ALA A 174 23.87 -3.20 5.17
N THR A 175 23.75 -4.30 4.43
CA THR A 175 24.54 -4.54 3.24
C THR A 175 23.64 -4.31 2.04
N ASN A 176 24.09 -3.46 1.12
CA ASN A 176 23.42 -3.30 -0.16
C ASN A 176 23.73 -4.55 -0.99
N SER A 177 22.83 -5.53 -0.91
CA SER A 177 22.88 -6.72 -1.76
C SER A 177 21.97 -6.50 -2.97
N THR A 178 22.50 -6.76 -4.17
CA THR A 178 21.71 -6.77 -5.39
C THR A 178 20.98 -8.11 -5.49
N GLY A 179 19.75 -8.15 -5.00
CA GLY A 179 18.83 -9.25 -5.26
C GLY A 179 18.21 -9.12 -6.64
N GLY A 180 18.04 -10.24 -7.35
CA GLY A 180 17.20 -10.31 -8.53
C GLY A 180 15.73 -10.23 -8.11
N GLY A 181 15.16 -9.02 -8.12
CA GLY A 181 13.76 -8.80 -7.79
C GLY A 181 12.90 -8.69 -9.04
N LEU A 182 11.77 -9.38 -9.06
CA LEU A 182 10.67 -9.06 -9.98
C LEU A 182 9.96 -7.81 -9.45
N VAL A 183 10.50 -6.64 -9.78
CA VAL A 183 9.87 -5.37 -9.43
C VAL A 183 8.72 -5.12 -10.39
N SER A 184 7.49 -5.20 -9.89
CA SER A 184 6.31 -4.69 -10.59
C SER A 184 6.39 -3.15 -10.58
N SER A 185 7.23 -2.62 -11.47
CA SER A 185 7.28 -1.20 -11.76
C SER A 185 6.11 -0.86 -12.67
N PRO A 186 5.41 0.27 -12.47
CA PRO A 186 4.44 0.76 -13.43
C PRO A 186 5.20 1.14 -14.71
N ARG A 187 5.36 0.16 -15.60
CA ARG A 187 5.92 0.37 -16.94
C ARG A 187 4.78 0.68 -17.87
N LEU A 188 5.01 1.61 -18.80
CA LEU A 188 4.10 1.86 -19.89
C LEU A 188 4.10 0.61 -20.79
N GLN A 189 3.21 -0.33 -20.50
CA GLN A 189 2.98 -1.49 -21.35
C GLN A 189 1.86 -1.16 -22.30
N MET A 190 2.14 -1.25 -23.61
CA MET A 190 1.08 -1.24 -24.60
C MET A 190 0.22 -2.49 -24.41
N SER A 191 -1.09 -2.30 -24.29
CA SER A 191 -2.01 -3.44 -24.28
C SER A 191 -1.79 -4.24 -25.56
N HIS A 192 -1.46 -5.52 -25.41
CA HIS A 192 -1.20 -6.41 -26.54
C HIS A 192 -2.41 -6.46 -27.49
N VAL A 193 -3.62 -6.47 -26.92
CA VAL A 193 -4.88 -6.43 -27.67
C VAL A 193 -5.00 -5.13 -28.46
N ALA A 194 -4.75 -3.97 -27.83
CA ALA A 194 -4.85 -2.69 -28.51
C ALA A 194 -3.81 -2.55 -29.64
N PHE A 195 -2.59 -3.03 -29.42
CA PHE A 195 -1.52 -3.02 -30.43
C PHE A 195 -1.92 -3.83 -31.67
N TRP A 196 -2.35 -5.08 -31.50
CA TRP A 196 -2.72 -5.92 -32.64
C TRP A 196 -3.99 -5.43 -33.35
N LEU A 197 -4.95 -4.83 -32.64
CA LEU A 197 -6.09 -4.17 -33.26
C LEU A 197 -5.66 -2.98 -34.13
N MET A 198 -4.73 -2.14 -33.65
CA MET A 198 -4.19 -1.02 -34.45
C MET A 198 -3.45 -1.53 -35.68
N VAL A 199 -2.56 -2.52 -35.52
CA VAL A 199 -1.80 -3.12 -36.64
C VAL A 199 -2.75 -3.73 -37.67
N SER A 200 -3.75 -4.50 -37.21
CA SER A 200 -4.77 -5.09 -38.09
C SER A 200 -5.57 -4.01 -38.83
N GLY A 201 -6.04 -2.99 -38.12
CA GLY A 201 -6.79 -1.88 -38.72
C GLY A 201 -6.00 -1.12 -39.78
N PHE A 202 -4.75 -0.76 -39.49
CA PHE A 202 -3.88 -0.10 -40.48
C PHE A 202 -3.53 -1.01 -41.67
N SER A 203 -3.33 -2.31 -41.42
CA SER A 203 -3.07 -3.28 -42.50
C SER A 203 -4.29 -3.41 -43.41
N VAL A 204 -5.50 -3.51 -42.85
CA VAL A 204 -6.75 -3.57 -43.62
C VAL A 204 -6.96 -2.27 -44.41
N LEU A 205 -6.75 -1.10 -43.80
CA LEU A 205 -6.81 0.18 -44.51
C LEU A 205 -5.81 0.25 -45.66
N SER A 206 -4.56 -0.16 -45.44
CA SER A 206 -3.53 -0.18 -46.48
C SER A 206 -3.89 -1.14 -47.62
N VAL A 207 -4.41 -2.34 -47.29
CA VAL A 207 -4.85 -3.32 -48.29
C VAL A 207 -6.04 -2.78 -49.07
N LEU A 208 -7.03 -2.16 -48.42
CA LEU A 208 -8.16 -1.51 -49.10
C LEU A 208 -7.68 -0.38 -50.03
N CYS A 209 -6.75 0.47 -49.60
CA CYS A 209 -6.16 1.49 -50.45
C CYS A 209 -5.43 0.89 -51.66
N LEU A 210 -4.64 -0.17 -51.46
CA LEU A 210 -3.98 -0.88 -52.55
C LEU A 210 -4.99 -1.52 -53.51
N ILE A 211 -6.04 -2.17 -52.99
CA ILE A 211 -7.13 -2.74 -53.80
C ILE A 211 -7.80 -1.63 -54.61
N LEU A 212 -8.12 -0.49 -54.00
CA LEU A 212 -8.72 0.63 -54.72
C LEU A 212 -7.80 1.14 -55.84
N MET A 213 -6.48 1.24 -55.61
CA MET A 213 -5.53 1.66 -56.64
C MET A 213 -5.37 0.63 -57.77
N PHE A 214 -5.35 -0.67 -57.48
CA PHE A 214 -5.15 -1.71 -58.49
C PHE A 214 -6.44 -2.14 -59.19
N ALA A 215 -7.59 -2.11 -58.51
CA ALA A 215 -8.89 -2.45 -59.07
C ALA A 215 -9.49 -1.31 -59.92
N SER A 216 -9.09 -0.04 -59.67
CA SER A 216 -9.42 1.06 -60.57
C SER A 216 -8.61 0.93 -61.87
N SER A 217 -9.13 0.19 -62.86
CA SER A 217 -8.53 0.11 -64.19
C SER A 217 -8.54 1.51 -64.83
N THR A 218 -7.36 2.13 -64.94
CA THR A 218 -7.08 3.47 -65.48
C THR A 218 -7.32 3.61 -66.99
N ARG A 219 -7.98 2.65 -67.64
CA ARG A 219 -7.96 2.56 -69.11
C ARG A 219 -8.85 3.56 -69.85
N CYS A 220 -9.81 4.20 -69.20
CA CYS A 220 -10.71 5.20 -69.81
C CYS A 220 -11.16 6.25 -68.77
N TRP A 221 -10.46 7.38 -68.66
CA TRP A 221 -10.88 8.55 -67.86
C TRP A 221 -11.17 9.73 -68.78
N VAL A 222 -12.35 10.36 -68.62
CA VAL A 222 -12.66 11.68 -69.19
C VAL A 222 -12.15 12.74 -68.22
N SER A 223 -11.31 13.67 -68.64
CA SER A 223 -10.77 14.73 -67.76
C SER A 223 -11.88 15.59 -67.15
N ALA A 224 -12.98 15.81 -67.88
CA ALA A 224 -14.16 16.53 -67.40
C ALA A 224 -15.03 15.76 -66.38
N MET A 225 -14.85 14.45 -66.16
CA MET A 225 -15.62 13.73 -65.11
C MET A 225 -15.13 14.02 -63.68
N GLY A 226 -14.16 14.92 -63.50
CA GLY A 226 -13.64 15.32 -62.19
C GLY A 226 -14.62 16.18 -61.39
N GLY A 227 -15.68 15.58 -60.81
CA GLY A 227 -16.48 16.10 -59.68
C GLY A 227 -17.11 17.51 -59.81
N SER A 228 -16.85 18.28 -60.86
CA SER A 228 -17.28 19.65 -61.06
C SER A 228 -18.60 19.69 -61.83
N ILE A 229 -19.44 20.68 -61.55
CA ILE A 229 -20.74 20.83 -62.22
C ILE A 229 -20.52 21.13 -63.71
N ALA A 230 -19.52 21.95 -64.03
CA ALA A 230 -19.11 22.25 -65.40
C ALA A 230 -18.63 21.01 -66.18
N GLY A 231 -17.95 20.09 -65.49
CA GLY A 231 -17.49 18.83 -66.08
C GLY A 231 -18.63 17.88 -66.46
N HIS A 232 -19.63 17.76 -65.58
CA HIS A 232 -20.87 17.02 -65.88
C HIS A 232 -21.64 17.67 -67.05
N ALA A 233 -21.67 19.01 -67.11
CA ALA A 233 -22.28 19.75 -68.21
C ALA A 233 -21.55 19.52 -69.55
N ALA A 234 -20.21 19.48 -69.53
CA ALA A 234 -19.39 19.20 -70.71
C ALA A 234 -19.71 17.82 -71.32
N VAL A 235 -19.76 16.80 -70.47
CA VAL A 235 -20.10 15.42 -70.87
C VAL A 235 -21.52 15.32 -71.40
N LEU A 236 -22.48 16.01 -70.77
CA LEU A 236 -23.88 15.98 -71.16
C LEU A 236 -24.11 16.65 -72.54
N THR A 237 -23.45 17.78 -72.80
CA THR A 237 -23.57 18.55 -74.05
C THR A 237 -23.06 17.77 -75.26
N ASN A 238 -22.02 16.94 -75.09
CA ASN A 238 -21.48 16.13 -76.18
C ASN A 238 -22.26 14.81 -76.41
N ASN A 239 -23.14 14.40 -75.49
CA ASN A 239 -23.94 13.16 -75.57
C ASN A 239 -25.45 13.45 -75.69
N PRO A 240 -25.99 13.72 -76.90
CA PRO A 240 -27.39 14.13 -77.08
C PRO A 240 -28.40 13.04 -76.68
N SER A 241 -28.04 11.77 -76.79
CA SER A 241 -28.86 10.64 -76.35
C SER A 241 -29.09 10.64 -74.84
N LEU A 242 -28.04 10.97 -74.07
CA LEU A 242 -28.10 11.08 -72.62
C LEU A 242 -28.90 12.32 -72.21
N GLN A 243 -28.67 13.45 -72.89
CA GLN A 243 -29.41 14.68 -72.67
C GLN A 243 -30.91 14.51 -72.89
N ARG A 244 -31.36 13.83 -73.96
CA ARG A 244 -32.79 13.56 -74.21
C ARG A 244 -33.47 12.69 -73.16
N ILE A 245 -32.77 11.70 -72.61
CA ILE A 245 -33.32 10.81 -71.56
C ILE A 245 -33.53 11.60 -70.26
N LEU A 246 -32.59 12.50 -69.95
CA LEU A 246 -32.61 13.29 -68.73
C LEU A 246 -33.36 14.62 -68.86
N GLU A 247 -33.73 15.01 -70.08
CA GLU A 247 -34.47 16.25 -70.34
C GLU A 247 -35.81 16.24 -69.58
N ARG A 248 -36.12 17.35 -68.90
CA ARG A 248 -37.28 17.50 -68.00
C ARG A 248 -37.26 16.60 -66.74
N SER A 249 -36.15 15.92 -66.43
CA SER A 249 -36.02 15.14 -65.19
C SER A 249 -35.62 15.97 -63.96
N GLY A 250 -35.27 17.25 -64.13
CA GLY A 250 -34.75 18.10 -63.05
C GLY A 250 -35.72 18.32 -61.88
N GLU A 251 -37.03 18.32 -62.15
CA GLU A 251 -38.08 18.51 -61.14
C GLU A 251 -38.54 17.21 -60.46
N LEU A 252 -38.12 16.04 -60.96
CA LEU A 252 -38.58 14.75 -60.47
C LEU A 252 -38.04 14.47 -59.04
N GLY A 253 -38.72 13.60 -58.29
CA GLY A 253 -38.18 13.01 -57.06
C GLY A 253 -37.18 11.85 -57.35
N GLU A 254 -36.34 11.49 -56.38
CA GLU A 254 -35.30 10.46 -56.55
C GLU A 254 -35.85 9.12 -57.06
N ARG A 255 -36.94 8.64 -56.46
CA ARG A 255 -37.63 7.41 -56.88
C ARG A 255 -38.08 7.47 -58.34
N SER A 256 -38.69 8.59 -58.73
CA SER A 256 -39.19 8.80 -60.09
C SER A 256 -38.07 8.93 -61.13
N LEU A 257 -36.88 9.46 -60.76
CA LEU A 257 -35.73 9.39 -61.67
C LEU A 257 -35.23 7.96 -61.80
N THR A 258 -35.11 7.22 -60.70
CA THR A 258 -34.65 5.83 -60.72
C THR A 258 -35.57 4.96 -61.57
N GLU A 259 -36.87 5.15 -61.51
CA GLU A 259 -37.85 4.50 -62.40
C GLU A 259 -37.62 4.91 -63.87
N ARG A 260 -37.39 6.20 -64.15
CA ARG A 260 -37.18 6.70 -65.52
C ARG A 260 -35.89 6.20 -66.17
N ILE A 261 -34.84 5.95 -65.38
CA ILE A 261 -33.53 5.47 -65.88
C ILE A 261 -33.30 3.98 -65.62
N GLY A 262 -34.22 3.29 -64.94
CA GLY A 262 -34.02 1.91 -64.44
C GLY A 262 -33.82 0.87 -65.53
N ASP A 263 -34.39 1.11 -66.71
CA ASP A 263 -34.27 0.22 -67.88
C ASP A 263 -33.05 0.53 -68.78
N VAL A 264 -32.20 1.48 -68.37
CA VAL A 264 -31.09 1.99 -69.19
C VAL A 264 -29.74 1.63 -68.56
N LYS A 265 -28.89 0.91 -69.30
CA LYS A 265 -27.50 0.65 -68.88
C LYS A 265 -26.55 1.65 -69.54
N PHE A 266 -25.78 2.37 -68.73
CA PHE A 266 -24.77 3.31 -69.19
C PHE A 266 -23.40 2.62 -69.16
N ALA A 267 -22.71 2.60 -70.30
CA ALA A 267 -21.35 2.08 -70.42
C ALA A 267 -20.45 3.11 -71.12
N MET A 268 -19.26 3.32 -70.56
CA MET A 268 -18.24 4.14 -71.20
C MET A 268 -17.43 3.25 -72.15
N THR A 269 -17.47 3.52 -73.45
CA THR A 269 -16.71 2.74 -74.44
C THR A 269 -15.85 3.65 -75.31
N ARG A 270 -14.73 3.10 -75.79
CA ARG A 270 -13.77 3.81 -76.65
C ARG A 270 -14.05 3.41 -78.10
N ALA A 271 -14.65 4.29 -78.89
CA ALA A 271 -14.88 4.04 -80.32
C ALA A 271 -13.95 4.94 -81.16
N SER A 272 -12.91 4.34 -81.74
CA SER A 272 -12.03 4.83 -82.84
C SER A 272 -11.48 6.28 -82.84
N SER A 273 -11.66 7.07 -81.77
CA SER A 273 -10.97 8.33 -81.40
C SER A 273 -11.82 9.15 -80.42
N ASP A 274 -13.09 8.79 -80.23
CA ASP A 274 -14.02 9.49 -79.34
C ASP A 274 -14.39 8.59 -78.14
N VAL A 275 -14.34 9.16 -76.95
CA VAL A 275 -14.69 8.48 -75.69
C VAL A 275 -16.06 8.99 -75.26
N GLY A 276 -17.09 8.21 -75.54
CA GLY A 276 -18.49 8.59 -75.31
C GLY A 276 -19.20 7.70 -74.29
N ILE A 277 -20.31 8.19 -73.76
CA ILE A 277 -21.23 7.38 -72.94
C ILE A 277 -22.22 6.71 -73.90
N TYR A 278 -22.17 5.38 -73.97
CA TYR A 278 -23.09 4.60 -74.78
C TYR A 278 -24.19 4.02 -73.91
N ILE A 279 -25.41 4.06 -74.44
CA ILE A 279 -26.60 3.49 -73.82
C ILE A 279 -26.79 2.10 -74.42
N THR A 280 -26.75 1.06 -73.59
CA THR A 280 -27.01 -0.32 -74.01
C THR A 280 -28.39 -0.73 -73.52
N GLU A 281 -29.24 -1.08 -74.49
CA GLU A 281 -30.67 -1.41 -74.40
C GLU A 281 -31.64 -0.27 -74.03
N LYS A 282 -32.63 -0.10 -74.91
CA LYS A 282 -33.92 0.59 -74.67
C LYS A 282 -34.99 -0.43 -75.04
N LYS A 283 -35.67 -1.04 -74.06
CA LYS A 283 -36.98 -1.63 -74.36
C LYS A 283 -37.93 -0.43 -74.49
N SER A 284 -38.60 -0.27 -75.63
CA SER A 284 -39.47 0.88 -75.89
C SER A 284 -40.43 1.10 -74.73
N PRO A 285 -40.41 2.26 -74.05
CA PRO A 285 -41.52 2.65 -73.20
C PRO A 285 -42.71 2.97 -74.12
N SER A 286 -43.88 2.42 -73.78
CA SER A 286 -45.16 2.82 -74.34
C SER A 286 -45.35 4.32 -74.19
N ASP A 287 -45.73 4.96 -75.29
CA ASP A 287 -46.08 6.37 -75.40
C ASP A 287 -47.46 6.62 -74.76
N ASP A 288 -47.55 6.46 -73.44
CA ASP A 288 -48.69 6.91 -72.62
C ASP A 288 -48.13 7.58 -71.36
N GLY A 289 -47.65 8.80 -71.54
CA GLY A 289 -47.11 9.63 -70.46
C GLY A 289 -48.21 10.48 -69.83
N GLU A 290 -48.97 9.90 -68.90
CA GLU A 290 -49.73 10.70 -67.94
C GLU A 290 -48.75 11.56 -67.13
N ARG A 291 -49.02 12.88 -67.04
CA ARG A 291 -48.17 13.86 -66.35
C ARG A 291 -48.07 13.52 -64.85
N LEU A 292 -47.06 12.73 -64.47
CA LEU A 292 -46.64 12.57 -63.07
C LEU A 292 -45.97 13.86 -62.58
N THR A 293 -46.79 14.86 -62.28
CA THR A 293 -46.39 16.14 -61.68
C THR A 293 -46.53 16.07 -60.17
N THR A 294 -45.73 15.24 -59.50
CA THR A 294 -45.57 15.34 -58.06
C THR A 294 -44.49 16.39 -57.76
N LYS A 295 -44.92 17.58 -57.30
CA LYS A 295 -44.01 18.64 -56.83
C LYS A 295 -43.03 18.04 -55.81
N ALA A 296 -41.76 17.91 -56.18
CA ALA A 296 -40.73 17.37 -55.30
C ALA A 296 -40.55 18.30 -54.09
N LYS A 297 -40.68 17.76 -52.88
CA LYS A 297 -40.29 18.47 -51.65
C LYS A 297 -38.76 18.71 -51.71
N PRO A 298 -38.26 19.89 -51.32
CA PRO A 298 -36.83 20.16 -51.31
C PRO A 298 -36.10 19.15 -50.44
N TRP A 299 -35.01 18.59 -50.96
CA TRP A 299 -34.23 17.59 -50.25
C TRP A 299 -33.38 18.27 -49.18
N THR A 300 -33.46 17.76 -47.95
CA THR A 300 -32.60 18.18 -46.85
C THR A 300 -31.93 16.95 -46.26
N PRO A 301 -30.59 16.83 -46.33
CA PRO A 301 -29.88 15.74 -45.69
C PRO A 301 -30.06 15.82 -44.17
N ILE A 302 -29.95 14.68 -43.49
CA ILE A 302 -30.02 14.60 -42.02
C ILE A 302 -29.06 15.62 -41.39
N ALA A 303 -27.83 15.74 -41.91
CA ALA A 303 -26.84 16.68 -41.39
C ALA A 303 -27.19 18.17 -41.62
N GLY A 304 -28.06 18.47 -42.60
CA GLY A 304 -28.56 19.81 -42.87
C GLY A 304 -29.82 20.19 -42.08
N THR A 305 -30.45 19.22 -41.40
CA THR A 305 -31.61 19.48 -40.54
C THR A 305 -31.25 20.34 -39.33
N LEU A 306 -32.23 21.08 -38.78
CA LEU A 306 -31.99 21.89 -37.58
C LEU A 306 -31.52 21.01 -36.43
N TYR A 307 -32.19 19.88 -36.21
CA TYR A 307 -31.97 19.01 -35.07
C TYR A 307 -30.54 18.43 -35.07
N PHE A 308 -30.05 17.96 -36.21
CA PHE A 308 -28.67 17.46 -36.29
C PHE A 308 -27.66 18.59 -36.10
N ALA A 309 -27.84 19.74 -36.76
CA ALA A 309 -26.95 20.89 -36.58
C ALA A 309 -26.91 21.38 -35.12
N THR A 310 -28.07 21.45 -34.46
CA THR A 310 -28.15 21.80 -33.04
C THR A 310 -27.47 20.75 -32.16
N ALA A 311 -27.58 19.46 -32.49
CA ALA A 311 -26.90 18.40 -31.76
C ALA A 311 -25.37 18.48 -31.92
N THR A 312 -24.88 18.73 -33.14
CA THR A 312 -23.44 18.90 -33.44
C THR A 312 -22.83 20.08 -32.68
N ILE A 313 -23.61 21.09 -32.30
CA ILE A 313 -23.16 22.24 -31.48
C ILE A 313 -23.35 21.97 -29.99
N ALA A 314 -24.49 21.40 -29.58
CA ALA A 314 -24.83 21.19 -28.17
C ALA A 314 -23.98 20.11 -27.49
N ILE A 315 -23.67 19.01 -28.18
CA ILE A 315 -22.89 17.90 -27.61
C ILE A 315 -21.47 18.33 -27.21
N PRO A 316 -20.70 19.07 -28.03
CA PRO A 316 -19.42 19.65 -27.61
C PRO A 316 -19.52 20.55 -26.37
N LEU A 317 -20.56 21.38 -26.27
CA LEU A 317 -20.77 22.26 -25.11
C LEU A 317 -21.09 21.47 -23.84
N LEU A 318 -21.91 20.42 -23.93
CA LEU A 318 -22.18 19.51 -22.81
C LEU A 318 -20.91 18.78 -22.36
N ALA A 319 -20.05 18.36 -23.31
CA ALA A 319 -18.77 17.73 -22.99
C ALA A 319 -17.84 18.69 -22.23
N ILE A 320 -17.82 19.99 -22.55
CA ILE A 320 -17.07 21.01 -21.79
C ILE A 320 -17.55 21.06 -20.33
N GLY A 321 -18.87 21.09 -20.10
CA GLY A 321 -19.46 21.10 -18.76
C GLY A 321 -19.15 19.82 -17.97
N ALA A 322 -19.22 18.66 -18.61
CA ALA A 322 -18.87 17.38 -17.99
C ALA A 322 -17.38 17.32 -17.58
N LEU A 323 -16.47 17.82 -18.43
CA LEU A 323 -15.04 17.90 -18.10
C LEU A 323 -14.77 18.82 -16.91
N GLU A 324 -15.51 19.93 -16.78
CA GLU A 324 -15.38 20.84 -15.63
C GLU A 324 -15.87 20.18 -14.34
N LEU A 325 -17.04 19.55 -14.39
CA LEU A 325 -17.63 18.86 -13.24
C LEU A 325 -16.70 17.75 -12.73
N LEU A 326 -16.15 16.94 -13.64
CA LEU A 326 -15.24 15.87 -13.28
C LEU A 326 -13.92 16.41 -12.70
N GLN A 327 -13.40 17.53 -13.20
CA GLN A 327 -12.21 18.16 -12.64
C GLN A 327 -12.47 18.71 -11.23
N GLN A 328 -13.62 19.36 -11.02
CA GLN A 328 -13.99 19.89 -9.71
C GLN A 328 -14.14 18.76 -8.68
N LEU A 329 -14.79 17.66 -9.07
CA LEU A 329 -14.87 16.45 -8.25
C LEU A 329 -13.49 15.85 -7.96
N SER A 330 -12.62 15.77 -8.98
CA SER A 330 -11.23 15.30 -8.82
C SER A 330 -10.44 16.15 -7.84
N ASN A 331 -10.60 17.48 -7.89
CA ASN A 331 -9.88 18.40 -7.00
C ASN A 331 -10.41 18.32 -5.55
N GLN A 332 -11.73 18.23 -5.37
CA GLN A 332 -12.34 18.11 -4.03
C GLN A 332 -11.95 16.79 -3.33
N ARG A 333 -11.83 15.70 -4.10
CA ARG A 333 -11.56 14.36 -3.56
C ARG A 333 -10.10 13.91 -3.71
N GLN A 334 -9.20 14.79 -4.19
CA GLN A 334 -7.80 14.46 -4.49
C GLN A 334 -7.65 13.21 -5.39
N GLY A 335 -8.50 13.12 -6.42
CA GLY A 335 -8.68 11.96 -7.30
C GLY A 335 -10.16 11.55 -7.38
N LEU A 336 -10.54 10.81 -8.42
CA LEU A 336 -11.93 10.33 -8.59
C LEU A 336 -12.20 9.04 -7.80
N PHE A 337 -11.30 8.07 -7.90
CA PHE A 337 -11.42 6.77 -7.24
C PHE A 337 -10.03 6.16 -6.94
N ASP A 338 -10.00 5.36 -5.88
CA ASP A 338 -8.81 4.62 -5.43
C ASP A 338 -8.49 3.50 -6.42
N VAL A 339 -7.21 3.35 -6.80
CA VAL A 339 -6.80 2.31 -7.75
C VAL A 339 -6.46 1.06 -6.95
N ASN A 340 -7.45 0.18 -6.78
CA ASN A 340 -7.19 -1.17 -6.29
C ASN A 340 -6.81 -2.10 -7.45
N LYS A 341 -5.94 -3.09 -7.23
CA LYS A 341 -5.44 -4.00 -8.29
C LYS A 341 -6.59 -4.75 -9.01
N THR A 342 -7.71 -4.97 -8.32
CA THR A 342 -8.93 -5.61 -8.84
C THR A 342 -9.71 -4.74 -9.83
N ASP A 343 -9.46 -3.42 -9.89
CA ASP A 343 -10.28 -2.47 -10.64
C ASP A 343 -9.70 -2.09 -12.02
N SER A 344 -8.85 -2.95 -12.59
CA SER A 344 -8.27 -2.74 -13.93
C SER A 344 -9.33 -2.58 -15.04
N SER A 345 -10.51 -3.18 -14.85
CA SER A 345 -11.66 -3.07 -15.73
C SER A 345 -12.26 -1.67 -15.69
N THR A 346 -12.50 -1.10 -14.52
CA THR A 346 -13.11 0.23 -14.33
C THR A 346 -12.27 1.34 -14.96
N ILE A 347 -10.94 1.25 -14.82
CA ILE A 347 -10.01 2.20 -15.45
C ILE A 347 -10.07 2.10 -16.98
N SER A 348 -10.09 0.87 -17.51
CA SER A 348 -10.12 0.62 -18.95
C SER A 348 -11.45 1.08 -19.57
N ILE A 349 -12.58 0.79 -18.90
CA ILE A 349 -13.93 1.19 -19.33
C ILE A 349 -14.02 2.72 -19.38
N THR A 350 -13.53 3.42 -18.35
CA THR A 350 -13.58 4.89 -18.29
C THR A 350 -12.82 5.53 -19.46
N ARG A 351 -11.62 5.01 -19.78
CA ARG A 351 -10.81 5.50 -20.92
C ARG A 351 -11.47 5.23 -22.27
N MET A 352 -12.04 4.03 -22.45
CA MET A 352 -12.75 3.68 -23.69
C MET A 352 -14.00 4.54 -23.87
N ALA A 353 -14.80 4.71 -22.82
CA ALA A 353 -16.01 5.53 -22.84
C ALA A 353 -15.71 6.98 -23.25
N THR A 354 -14.67 7.61 -22.67
CA THR A 354 -14.30 8.97 -23.08
C THR A 354 -13.83 9.06 -24.53
N THR A 355 -13.02 8.10 -24.99
CA THR A 355 -12.53 8.11 -26.37
C THR A 355 -13.67 7.91 -27.35
N ALA A 356 -14.66 7.07 -27.01
CA ALA A 356 -15.86 6.85 -27.82
C ALA A 356 -16.71 8.13 -27.96
N VAL A 357 -16.90 8.91 -26.88
CA VAL A 357 -17.64 10.18 -26.93
C VAL A 357 -16.96 11.19 -27.87
N PHE A 358 -15.64 11.35 -27.76
CA PHE A 358 -14.90 12.26 -28.64
C PHE A 358 -14.86 11.78 -30.10
N PHE A 359 -14.82 10.47 -30.32
CA PHE A 359 -14.96 9.90 -31.66
C PHE A 359 -16.33 10.20 -32.27
N LEU A 360 -17.43 10.07 -31.51
CA LEU A 360 -18.78 10.43 -31.97
C LEU A 360 -18.90 11.92 -32.31
N ILE A 361 -18.30 12.81 -31.51
CA ILE A 361 -18.27 14.25 -31.82
C ILE A 361 -17.53 14.49 -33.14
N SER A 362 -16.35 13.87 -33.30
CA SER A 362 -15.53 13.98 -34.51
C SER A 362 -16.29 13.52 -35.76
N THR A 363 -17.00 12.39 -35.70
CA THR A 363 -17.78 11.87 -36.83
C THR A 363 -19.00 12.74 -37.16
N MET A 364 -19.67 13.32 -36.17
CA MET A 364 -20.77 14.27 -36.42
C MET A 364 -20.29 15.52 -37.15
N VAL A 365 -19.14 16.06 -36.76
CA VAL A 365 -18.52 17.23 -37.43
C VAL A 365 -18.08 16.88 -38.86
N ASN A 366 -17.47 15.71 -39.07
CA ASN A 366 -17.09 15.24 -40.42
C ASN A 366 -18.31 15.06 -41.34
N THR A 367 -19.42 14.59 -40.78
CA THR A 367 -20.68 14.42 -41.53
C THR A 367 -21.26 15.78 -41.93
N LEU A 368 -21.19 16.76 -41.04
CA LEU A 368 -21.59 18.14 -41.34
C LEU A 368 -20.68 18.74 -42.43
N ASP A 369 -19.37 18.51 -42.35
CA ASP A 369 -18.39 19.00 -43.32
C ASP A 369 -18.61 18.46 -44.73
N PHE A 370 -18.87 17.17 -44.86
CA PHE A 370 -19.22 16.55 -46.14
C PHE A 370 -20.43 17.21 -46.79
N ILE A 371 -21.50 17.46 -46.01
CA ILE A 371 -22.71 18.13 -46.53
C ILE A 371 -22.41 19.59 -46.89
N ILE A 372 -21.68 20.33 -46.06
CA ILE A 372 -21.33 21.73 -46.34
C ILE A 372 -20.49 21.85 -47.61
N ALA A 373 -19.48 20.99 -47.77
CA ALA A 373 -18.63 20.95 -48.97
C ALA A 373 -19.42 20.61 -50.23
N THR A 374 -20.43 19.72 -50.12
CA THR A 374 -21.29 19.32 -51.24
C THR A 374 -22.26 20.43 -51.66
N PHE A 375 -22.84 21.15 -50.70
CA PHE A 375 -23.79 22.25 -50.97
C PHE A 375 -23.11 23.59 -51.29
N ALA A 376 -21.83 23.76 -50.98
CA ALA A 376 -21.08 25.00 -51.22
C ALA A 376 -21.28 25.59 -52.63
N PRO A 377 -20.99 24.89 -53.74
CA PRO A 377 -21.14 25.45 -55.09
C PRO A 377 -22.60 25.82 -55.42
N TYR A 378 -23.56 25.03 -54.96
CA TYR A 378 -24.99 25.28 -55.18
C TYR A 378 -25.52 26.45 -54.34
N SER A 379 -24.99 26.64 -53.13
CA SER A 379 -25.36 27.75 -52.25
C SER A 379 -24.91 29.11 -52.80
N VAL A 380 -23.76 29.13 -53.49
CA VAL A 380 -23.21 30.30 -54.18
C VAL A 380 -23.96 30.58 -55.48
N LEU A 381 -24.31 29.55 -56.24
CA LEU A 381 -25.21 29.69 -57.40
C LEU A 381 -26.55 30.33 -56.98
N ARG A 382 -27.11 29.92 -55.84
CA ARG A 382 -28.37 30.48 -55.29
C ARG A 382 -28.32 31.98 -55.00
N SER A 383 -27.15 32.58 -54.77
CA SER A 383 -27.04 34.04 -54.58
C SER A 383 -27.21 34.87 -55.86
N GLY A 384 -27.20 34.22 -57.05
CA GLY A 384 -27.33 34.89 -58.35
C GLY A 384 -26.00 35.40 -58.89
N SER A 385 -25.87 35.41 -60.23
CA SER A 385 -24.77 35.98 -61.02
C SER A 385 -23.35 35.74 -60.48
N THR A 386 -22.89 34.49 -60.50
CA THR A 386 -21.57 34.12 -59.94
C THR A 386 -20.55 33.64 -60.97
N PRO A 387 -19.26 34.04 -60.89
CA PRO A 387 -18.21 33.56 -61.80
C PRO A 387 -17.96 32.05 -61.71
N ALA A 388 -17.53 31.45 -62.83
CA ALA A 388 -17.31 30.00 -62.94
C ALA A 388 -16.36 29.41 -61.87
N GLU A 389 -15.29 30.13 -61.52
CA GLU A 389 -14.26 29.68 -60.56
C GLU A 389 -14.82 29.45 -59.15
N THR A 390 -15.84 30.21 -58.77
CA THR A 390 -16.45 30.16 -57.43
C THR A 390 -17.72 29.32 -57.38
N SER A 391 -18.25 28.91 -58.53
CA SER A 391 -19.52 28.18 -58.67
C SER A 391 -19.37 26.83 -59.36
N ILE A 392 -19.49 26.78 -60.69
CA ILE A 392 -19.58 25.53 -61.46
C ILE A 392 -18.26 24.74 -61.56
N LEU A 393 -17.12 25.40 -61.42
CA LEU A 393 -15.77 24.78 -61.34
C LEU A 393 -15.30 24.56 -59.89
N PHE A 394 -16.08 25.02 -58.91
CA PHE A 394 -15.72 24.95 -57.51
C PHE A 394 -16.04 23.57 -56.92
N HIS A 395 -15.13 22.62 -57.12
CA HIS A 395 -15.18 21.30 -56.51
C HIS A 395 -14.33 21.27 -55.23
N LEU A 396 -14.92 20.81 -54.13
CA LEU A 396 -14.23 20.63 -52.84
C LEU A 396 -13.94 19.15 -52.56
N LEU A 397 -14.82 18.24 -52.98
CA LEU A 397 -14.74 16.81 -52.63
C LEU A 397 -13.53 16.06 -53.23
N SER A 398 -12.90 16.57 -54.30
CA SER A 398 -11.74 15.95 -54.93
C SER A 398 -10.40 16.59 -54.53
N VAL A 399 -10.40 17.52 -53.58
CA VAL A 399 -9.22 18.24 -53.11
C VAL A 399 -8.86 17.76 -51.70
N SER A 400 -7.57 17.75 -51.36
CA SER A 400 -7.16 17.36 -50.00
C SER A 400 -7.69 18.37 -48.95
N PRO A 401 -8.03 17.92 -47.72
CA PRO A 401 -8.57 18.79 -46.65
C PRO A 401 -7.75 20.07 -46.41
N PHE A 402 -6.41 19.97 -46.36
CA PHE A 402 -5.55 21.14 -46.18
C PHE A 402 -5.67 22.16 -47.32
N LEU A 403 -5.79 21.68 -48.56
CA LEU A 403 -5.97 22.55 -49.73
C LEU A 403 -7.39 23.11 -49.83
N ILE A 404 -8.41 22.42 -49.29
CA ILE A 404 -9.79 22.93 -49.21
C ILE A 404 -9.84 24.23 -48.41
N VAL A 405 -9.14 24.32 -47.29
CA VAL A 405 -9.08 25.54 -46.45
C VAL A 405 -8.52 26.70 -47.26
N PHE A 406 -7.36 26.50 -47.92
CA PHE A 406 -6.72 27.55 -48.71
C PHE A 406 -7.56 27.96 -49.93
N LYS A 407 -8.12 26.98 -50.67
CA LYS A 407 -8.96 27.21 -51.86
C LYS A 407 -10.25 27.96 -51.49
N SER A 408 -10.90 27.58 -50.39
CA SER A 408 -12.13 28.23 -49.89
C SER A 408 -11.88 29.65 -49.40
N LEU A 409 -10.78 29.88 -48.66
CA LEU A 409 -10.39 31.23 -48.22
C LEU A 409 -10.06 32.15 -49.40
N ARG A 410 -9.32 31.65 -50.41
CA ARG A 410 -9.02 32.40 -51.63
C ARG A 410 -10.28 32.77 -52.42
N ALA A 411 -11.26 31.87 -52.45
CA ALA A 411 -12.57 32.09 -53.05
C ALA A 411 -13.53 32.95 -52.19
N ARG A 412 -13.08 33.44 -51.01
CA ARG A 412 -13.88 34.19 -50.02
C ARG A 412 -15.11 33.43 -49.50
N GLN A 413 -15.09 32.10 -49.54
CA GLN A 413 -16.15 31.24 -49.01
C GLN A 413 -15.79 30.75 -47.61
N LEU A 414 -16.19 31.53 -46.59
CA LEU A 414 -15.85 31.25 -45.19
C LEU A 414 -16.59 30.04 -44.60
N GLY A 415 -17.77 29.69 -45.13
CA GLY A 415 -18.56 28.56 -44.65
C GLY A 415 -17.85 27.21 -44.83
N PRO A 416 -17.45 26.83 -46.05
CA PRO A 416 -16.69 25.60 -46.29
C PRO A 416 -15.30 25.60 -45.62
N ALA A 417 -14.63 26.76 -45.54
CA ALA A 417 -13.35 26.88 -44.84
C ALA A 417 -13.48 26.58 -43.33
N SER A 418 -14.46 27.20 -42.65
CA SER A 418 -14.70 27.01 -41.22
C SER A 418 -15.12 25.57 -40.89
N SER A 419 -15.97 24.98 -41.73
CA SER A 419 -16.36 23.58 -41.60
C SER A 419 -15.17 22.62 -41.70
N ASN A 420 -14.28 22.82 -42.66
CA ASN A 420 -13.14 21.95 -42.86
C ASN A 420 -12.08 22.10 -41.74
N ILE A 421 -11.89 23.32 -41.22
CA ILE A 421 -11.06 23.53 -40.03
C ILE A 421 -11.67 22.79 -38.83
N SER A 422 -13.00 22.82 -38.67
CA SER A 422 -13.70 22.09 -37.62
C SER A 422 -13.48 20.57 -37.71
N SER A 423 -13.57 19.99 -38.92
CA SER A 423 -13.33 18.56 -39.14
C SER A 423 -11.88 18.16 -38.85
N LEU A 424 -10.91 18.99 -39.26
CA LEU A 424 -9.49 18.80 -38.91
C LEU A 424 -9.27 18.82 -37.39
N LEU A 425 -9.83 19.80 -36.67
CA LEU A 425 -9.73 19.86 -35.21
C LEU A 425 -10.42 18.67 -34.52
N GLY A 426 -11.54 18.19 -35.09
CA GLY A 426 -12.25 17.00 -34.62
C GLY A 426 -11.36 15.75 -34.61
N SER A 427 -10.40 15.64 -35.52
CA SER A 427 -9.44 14.52 -35.53
C SER A 427 -8.39 14.59 -34.41
N LEU A 428 -8.07 15.79 -33.90
CA LEU A 428 -7.13 15.98 -32.79
C LEU A 428 -7.75 15.63 -31.43
N LEU A 429 -9.09 15.68 -31.33
CA LEU A 429 -9.85 15.46 -30.10
C LEU A 429 -9.58 14.07 -29.49
N THR A 430 -9.57 13.03 -30.34
CA THR A 430 -9.32 11.63 -29.92
C THR A 430 -7.87 11.38 -29.54
N ILE A 431 -6.93 12.17 -30.08
CA ILE A 431 -5.51 12.10 -29.72
C ILE A 431 -5.31 12.67 -28.32
N VAL A 432 -5.83 13.87 -28.08
CA VAL A 432 -5.70 14.56 -26.78
C VAL A 432 -6.44 13.80 -25.67
N SER A 433 -7.57 13.14 -25.99
CA SER A 433 -8.33 12.37 -24.99
C SER A 433 -7.53 11.20 -24.39
N SER A 434 -6.56 10.66 -25.12
CA SER A 434 -5.68 9.60 -24.60
C SER A 434 -4.85 10.05 -23.39
N GLY A 435 -4.51 11.35 -23.32
CA GLY A 435 -3.76 11.97 -22.22
C GLY A 435 -4.63 12.57 -21.11
N LEU A 436 -5.96 12.42 -21.17
CA LEU A 436 -6.88 13.01 -20.19
C LEU A 436 -6.76 12.36 -18.80
N TRP A 437 -6.48 11.06 -18.77
CA TRP A 437 -6.56 10.24 -17.56
C TRP A 437 -5.20 9.87 -17.01
N THR A 438 -4.89 10.31 -15.79
CA THR A 438 -3.57 10.14 -15.13
C THR A 438 -3.69 9.53 -13.74
N PHE A 439 -2.58 8.97 -13.25
CA PHE A 439 -2.47 8.55 -11.85
C PHE A 439 -1.80 9.66 -11.04
N THR A 440 -2.39 9.99 -9.90
CA THR A 440 -1.81 10.95 -8.94
C THR A 440 -0.62 10.35 -8.19
N GLY A 441 0.22 11.23 -7.65
CA GLY A 441 1.33 10.83 -6.78
C GLY A 441 0.85 10.13 -5.49
N PRO A 442 1.79 9.61 -4.69
CA PRO A 442 1.47 8.95 -3.42
C PRO A 442 0.65 9.87 -2.51
N VAL A 443 -0.58 9.46 -2.19
CA VAL A 443 -1.44 10.17 -1.22
C VAL A 443 -1.51 9.34 0.06
N ASP A 444 -1.23 9.99 1.18
CA ASP A 444 -1.42 9.40 2.51
C ASP A 444 -2.91 9.31 2.83
N VAL A 445 -3.40 8.09 3.00
CA VAL A 445 -4.78 7.82 3.39
C VAL A 445 -4.78 7.15 4.76
N GLU A 446 -5.52 7.75 5.67
CA GLU A 446 -5.78 7.20 6.99
C GLU A 446 -7.05 6.35 6.95
N ARG A 447 -6.93 5.06 7.30
CA ARG A 447 -8.03 4.10 7.40
C ARG A 447 -8.12 3.57 8.82
N SER A 448 -9.32 3.16 9.24
CA SER A 448 -9.48 2.39 10.47
C SER A 448 -8.87 1.01 10.29
N ALA A 449 -8.06 0.56 11.24
CA ALA A 449 -7.51 -0.79 11.28
C ALA A 449 -7.82 -1.45 12.62
N THR A 450 -7.99 -2.77 12.62
CA THR A 450 -8.21 -3.57 13.82
C THR A 450 -6.95 -4.37 14.16
N ALA A 451 -6.63 -4.42 15.45
CA ALA A 451 -5.51 -5.18 15.97
C ALA A 451 -5.99 -6.12 17.08
N ILE A 452 -5.36 -7.28 17.15
CA ILE A 452 -5.47 -8.22 18.25
C ILE A 452 -4.37 -7.87 19.25
N VAL A 453 -4.74 -7.65 20.50
CA VAL A 453 -3.82 -7.28 21.57
C VAL A 453 -3.90 -8.29 22.69
N GLY A 454 -2.74 -8.81 23.11
CA GLY A 454 -2.65 -9.76 24.21
C GLY A 454 -3.01 -9.12 25.54
N ASN A 455 -3.86 -9.79 26.31
CA ASN A 455 -4.34 -9.32 27.59
C ASN A 455 -3.32 -9.53 28.72
N TRP A 456 -3.47 -8.74 29.79
CA TRP A 456 -2.72 -8.91 31.03
C TRP A 456 -3.49 -9.79 32.01
N ARG A 457 -2.75 -10.57 32.80
CA ARG A 457 -3.24 -11.35 33.93
C ARG A 457 -3.41 -10.45 35.15
N SER A 458 -4.61 -10.41 35.75
CA SER A 458 -4.87 -9.63 36.96
C SER A 458 -4.89 -10.45 38.27
N SER A 459 -4.66 -11.77 38.22
CA SER A 459 -4.43 -12.61 39.40
C SER A 459 -2.95 -12.95 39.62
N TRP A 460 -2.46 -12.75 40.84
CA TRP A 460 -1.15 -13.22 41.28
C TRP A 460 -1.20 -13.80 42.70
N PRO A 461 -0.44 -14.86 42.99
CA PRO A 461 -0.35 -15.42 44.33
C PRO A 461 0.46 -14.50 45.26
N ALA A 462 0.17 -14.53 46.55
CA ALA A 462 0.94 -13.82 47.58
C ALA A 462 2.36 -14.42 47.80
N LEU A 463 2.56 -15.67 47.36
CA LEU A 463 3.84 -16.38 47.36
C LEU A 463 4.15 -16.78 45.92
N SER A 464 5.09 -16.09 45.30
CA SER A 464 5.63 -16.42 43.99
C SER A 464 6.56 -17.64 44.12
N LEU A 465 6.17 -18.75 43.50
CA LEU A 465 6.98 -19.98 43.46
C LEU A 465 8.14 -19.88 42.45
N ASP A 466 8.01 -18.99 41.46
CA ASP A 466 9.00 -18.75 40.41
C ASP A 466 8.90 -17.29 39.92
N ASP A 467 10.00 -16.74 39.41
CA ASP A 467 10.05 -15.46 38.68
C ASP A 467 10.06 -15.65 37.16
N SER A 468 9.84 -16.89 36.69
CA SER A 468 9.92 -17.33 35.29
C SER A 468 11.28 -17.03 34.64
N GLY A 469 12.34 -16.93 35.45
CA GLY A 469 13.69 -16.64 34.98
C GLY A 469 13.95 -15.14 34.73
N ALA A 470 13.16 -14.23 35.32
CA ALA A 470 13.39 -12.79 35.19
C ALA A 470 14.78 -12.36 35.71
N ALA A 471 15.21 -12.88 36.86
CA ALA A 471 16.54 -12.61 37.41
C ALA A 471 17.65 -13.13 36.49
N LYS A 472 17.46 -14.31 35.89
CA LYS A 472 18.38 -14.91 34.93
C LYS A 472 18.46 -14.07 33.65
N THR A 473 17.33 -13.59 33.15
CA THR A 473 17.25 -12.71 31.97
C THR A 473 17.99 -11.41 32.23
N LEU A 474 17.77 -10.78 33.39
CA LEU A 474 18.49 -9.56 33.77
C LEU A 474 20.00 -9.81 33.87
N ASN A 475 20.41 -10.95 34.44
CA ASN A 475 21.81 -11.37 34.52
C ASN A 475 22.44 -11.52 33.12
N LEU A 476 21.73 -12.16 32.18
CA LEU A 476 22.18 -12.32 30.79
C LEU A 476 22.32 -10.98 30.04
N ILE A 477 21.43 -10.03 30.29
CA ILE A 477 21.51 -8.69 29.68
C ILE A 477 22.71 -7.93 30.24
N ARG A 478 22.94 -8.01 31.55
CA ARG A 478 23.98 -7.27 32.26
C ARG A 478 25.39 -7.84 32.11
N HIS A 479 25.53 -9.16 31.98
CA HIS A 479 26.83 -9.84 31.88
C HIS A 479 27.07 -10.52 30.53
N GLY A 480 26.02 -11.02 29.87
CA GLY A 480 26.11 -11.79 28.62
C GLY A 480 25.89 -10.96 27.35
N GLY A 481 25.60 -9.66 27.47
CA GLY A 481 25.37 -8.78 26.32
C GLY A 481 24.07 -9.06 25.56
N ALA A 482 23.11 -9.77 26.18
CA ALA A 482 21.81 -10.03 25.59
C ALA A 482 21.00 -8.73 25.41
N ASN A 483 20.22 -8.65 24.33
CA ASN A 483 19.32 -7.52 24.10
C ASN A 483 18.08 -7.62 25.00
N SER A 484 17.58 -6.48 25.47
CA SER A 484 16.30 -6.41 26.18
C SER A 484 15.14 -6.81 25.26
N SER A 485 14.07 -7.35 25.87
CA SER A 485 12.80 -7.64 25.18
C SER A 485 12.27 -6.40 24.45
N VAL A 486 11.80 -6.60 23.21
CA VAL A 486 11.20 -5.54 22.36
C VAL A 486 9.92 -4.99 22.99
N ALA A 487 9.27 -5.77 23.86
CA ALA A 487 8.10 -5.33 24.60
C ALA A 487 8.42 -4.34 25.72
N ILE A 488 9.69 -4.22 26.15
CA ILE A 488 10.09 -3.30 27.21
C ILE A 488 10.54 -1.98 26.57
N TRP A 489 9.74 -0.93 26.79
CA TRP A 489 10.04 0.41 26.34
C TRP A 489 10.29 1.33 27.53
N GLN A 490 11.53 1.80 27.70
CA GLN A 490 11.91 2.61 28.86
C GLN A 490 11.45 1.95 30.18
N ASP A 491 10.64 2.62 30.99
CA ASP A 491 10.13 2.13 32.28
C ASP A 491 8.80 1.37 32.20
N VAL A 492 8.28 1.09 31.00
CA VAL A 492 6.99 0.41 30.79
C VAL A 492 7.12 -0.88 29.97
N VAL A 493 6.17 -1.78 30.15
CA VAL A 493 6.03 -3.03 29.40
C VAL A 493 4.79 -2.95 28.52
N LEU A 494 4.99 -3.15 27.22
CA LEU A 494 3.98 -3.07 26.18
C LEU A 494 3.32 -4.45 25.96
N PRO A 495 2.00 -4.49 25.70
CA PRO A 495 1.33 -5.74 25.36
C PRO A 495 1.75 -6.21 23.95
N SER A 496 1.55 -7.50 23.67
CA SER A 496 1.75 -8.03 22.32
C SER A 496 0.63 -7.54 21.41
N THR A 497 0.98 -7.02 20.23
CA THR A 497 0.02 -6.47 19.27
C THR A 497 0.21 -7.12 17.91
N SER A 498 -0.84 -7.64 17.30
CA SER A 498 -0.84 -8.20 15.95
C SER A 498 -2.03 -7.66 15.15
N ILE A 499 -1.97 -7.75 13.82
CA ILE A 499 -3.09 -7.32 12.97
C ILE A 499 -4.22 -8.36 13.11
N ALA A 500 -5.44 -7.91 13.42
CA ALA A 500 -6.62 -8.77 13.34
C ALA A 500 -6.79 -9.19 11.88
N PHE A 501 -7.07 -10.48 11.64
CA PHE A 501 -7.14 -11.11 10.30
C PHE A 501 -7.43 -10.09 9.21
N PRO A 502 -6.51 -9.88 8.25
CA PRO A 502 -6.72 -8.86 7.22
C PRO A 502 -8.03 -9.19 6.52
N ASP A 503 -9.05 -8.34 6.71
CA ASP A 503 -10.23 -8.36 5.87
C ASP A 503 -9.73 -8.49 4.44
N ALA A 504 -10.28 -9.43 3.67
CA ALA A 504 -9.79 -9.73 2.32
C ALA A 504 -9.76 -8.49 1.38
N SER A 505 -10.36 -7.37 1.80
CA SER A 505 -10.30 -6.06 1.15
C SER A 505 -9.00 -5.26 1.40
N ILE A 506 -8.19 -5.62 2.40
CA ILE A 506 -6.94 -4.96 2.82
C ILE A 506 -5.71 -5.67 2.24
N LEU A 507 -5.84 -6.94 1.85
CA LEU A 507 -4.72 -7.80 1.43
C LEU A 507 -4.11 -7.43 0.06
N ASP A 508 -4.80 -6.65 -0.76
CA ASP A 508 -4.46 -6.47 -2.18
C ASP A 508 -3.69 -5.19 -2.52
N THR A 509 -3.48 -4.31 -1.55
CA THR A 509 -2.61 -3.15 -1.73
C THR A 509 -1.16 -3.56 -1.49
N GLY A 510 -0.52 -4.05 -2.54
CA GLY A 510 0.93 -4.09 -2.64
C GLY A 510 1.51 -2.68 -2.59
N THR A 511 1.57 -2.09 -1.40
CA THR A 511 2.15 -0.77 -1.17
C THR A 511 3.02 -0.74 0.09
N GLN A 512 4.04 0.07 -0.04
CA GLN A 512 5.18 0.28 0.83
C GLN A 512 4.76 0.75 2.23
N SER A 513 5.57 0.37 3.24
CA SER A 513 5.58 0.88 4.62
C SER A 513 4.25 1.42 5.16
N SER A 514 3.32 0.54 5.53
CA SER A 514 2.17 0.94 6.34
C SER A 514 2.62 1.32 7.75
N ILE A 515 2.08 2.42 8.26
CA ILE A 515 2.29 2.86 9.64
C ILE A 515 0.98 2.63 10.37
N HIS A 516 1.02 1.88 11.47
CA HIS A 516 -0.15 1.57 12.27
C HIS A 516 -0.05 2.26 13.62
N THR A 517 -1.11 2.93 14.05
CA THR A 517 -1.17 3.58 15.36
C THR A 517 -2.30 2.98 16.18
N TYR A 518 -1.98 2.47 17.37
CA TYR A 518 -2.91 1.82 18.29
C TYR A 518 -2.80 2.40 19.70
N SER A 519 -3.92 2.46 20.41
CA SER A 519 -3.95 2.82 21.84
C SER A 519 -4.09 1.57 22.70
N VAL A 520 -3.10 1.31 23.56
CA VAL A 520 -3.02 0.12 24.41
C VAL A 520 -2.71 0.50 25.86
N GLY A 521 -3.01 -0.40 26.81
CA GLY A 521 -2.63 -0.24 28.21
C GLY A 521 -1.28 -0.88 28.52
N ALA A 522 -0.25 -0.07 28.73
CA ALA A 522 1.08 -0.53 29.13
C ALA A 522 1.18 -0.67 30.66
N LEU A 523 1.94 -1.64 31.16
CA LEU A 523 2.15 -1.81 32.60
C LEU A 523 3.48 -1.20 33.05
N ARG A 524 3.47 -0.55 34.22
CA ARG A 524 4.62 0.09 34.83
C ARG A 524 4.80 -0.38 36.27
N PRO A 525 5.97 -0.89 36.66
CA PRO A 525 6.24 -1.18 38.06
C PRO A 525 6.55 0.10 38.83
N PHE A 526 6.04 0.20 40.05
CA PHE A 526 6.42 1.26 41.00
C PHE A 526 6.79 0.68 42.36
N LEU A 527 7.59 1.46 43.08
CA LEU A 527 8.00 1.17 44.45
C LEU A 527 7.91 2.45 45.25
N ASN A 528 7.08 2.48 46.29
CA ASN A 528 6.96 3.65 47.15
C ASN A 528 7.62 3.36 48.52
N CYS A 529 8.71 4.05 48.81
CA CYS A 529 9.57 3.81 49.96
C CYS A 529 9.49 4.95 50.97
N THR A 530 9.45 4.58 52.25
CA THR A 530 9.50 5.48 53.39
C THR A 530 10.70 5.16 54.27
N GLU A 531 11.34 6.19 54.82
CA GLU A 531 12.45 6.03 55.76
C GLU A 531 11.93 5.53 57.12
N VAL A 532 12.63 4.57 57.71
CA VAL A 532 12.39 4.13 59.08
C VAL A 532 13.25 5.00 60.02
N PRO A 533 12.63 5.69 60.99
CA PRO A 533 13.36 6.51 61.96
C PRO A 533 14.47 5.73 62.69
N THR A 534 15.62 6.37 62.91
CA THR A 534 16.78 5.73 63.55
C THR A 534 16.48 5.20 64.96
N GLU A 535 15.54 5.81 65.67
CA GLU A 535 15.06 5.38 67.00
C GLU A 535 14.37 4.00 67.01
N HIS A 536 13.93 3.53 65.84
CA HIS A 536 13.32 2.22 65.66
C HIS A 536 14.32 1.13 65.26
N LEU A 537 15.61 1.48 65.12
CA LEU A 537 16.68 0.53 64.84
C LEU A 537 17.27 -0.01 66.14
N VAL A 538 17.10 -1.31 66.37
CA VAL A 538 17.59 -2.02 67.56
C VAL A 538 18.69 -2.98 67.16
N MET A 539 19.84 -2.92 67.82
CA MET A 539 20.96 -3.81 67.52
C MET A 539 21.23 -4.79 68.66
N ASN A 540 21.28 -6.07 68.32
CA ASN A 540 21.56 -7.15 69.27
C ASN A 540 22.86 -7.88 68.86
N PRO A 541 23.87 -7.98 69.74
CA PRO A 541 25.05 -8.80 69.48
C PRO A 541 24.68 -10.29 69.55
N TRP A 542 25.21 -11.10 68.61
CA TRP A 542 24.96 -12.54 68.59
C TRP A 542 26.22 -13.31 68.15
N VAL A 543 26.59 -14.35 68.91
CA VAL A 543 27.76 -15.17 68.60
C VAL A 543 27.30 -16.47 67.96
N ARG A 544 27.81 -16.77 66.76
CA ARG A 544 27.52 -18.02 66.07
C ARG A 544 28.70 -18.97 66.23
N THR A 545 28.44 -20.14 66.80
CA THR A 545 29.42 -21.20 67.06
C THR A 545 29.28 -22.31 66.02
N TYR A 546 30.38 -22.72 65.39
CA TYR A 546 30.40 -23.83 64.44
C TYR A 546 31.37 -24.94 64.90
N THR A 547 30.95 -26.19 64.71
CA THR A 547 31.75 -27.39 65.00
C THR A 547 32.05 -28.14 63.70
N TYR A 548 33.32 -28.40 63.39
CA TYR A 548 33.71 -29.21 62.23
C TYR A 548 33.76 -30.70 62.62
N ALA A 549 33.07 -31.56 61.87
CA ALA A 549 32.95 -33.00 62.18
C ALA A 549 34.07 -33.88 61.61
N LEU A 550 35.25 -33.33 61.29
CA LEU A 550 36.35 -34.09 60.67
C LEU A 550 37.56 -34.34 61.56
N ASP A 551 37.69 -33.66 62.70
CA ASP A 551 38.63 -34.04 63.75
C ASP A 551 38.20 -33.29 65.03
N GLY A 552 37.82 -34.01 66.08
CA GLY A 552 36.98 -33.53 67.17
C GLY A 552 37.57 -32.49 68.14
N ASP A 553 38.33 -31.48 67.70
CA ASP A 553 38.97 -30.53 68.64
C ASP A 553 39.15 -29.06 68.16
N GLN A 554 38.39 -28.57 67.17
CA GLN A 554 38.37 -27.12 66.87
C GLN A 554 36.96 -26.53 66.77
N ILE A 555 36.61 -25.73 67.79
CA ILE A 555 35.42 -24.86 67.84
C ILE A 555 35.82 -23.50 67.26
N GLY A 556 35.23 -23.13 66.12
CA GLY A 556 35.36 -21.78 65.58
C GLY A 556 34.23 -20.89 66.08
N HIS A 557 34.55 -19.70 66.59
CA HIS A 557 33.56 -18.66 66.90
C HIS A 557 33.56 -17.59 65.81
N THR A 558 32.37 -17.18 65.39
CA THR A 558 32.17 -16.02 64.51
C THR A 558 31.28 -15.01 65.25
N HIS A 559 31.74 -13.77 65.35
CA HIS A 559 30.99 -12.71 66.02
C HIS A 559 30.14 -11.95 65.00
N MET A 560 28.82 -12.01 65.16
CA MET A 560 27.87 -11.31 64.31
C MET A 560 27.10 -10.25 65.11
N LYS A 561 26.69 -9.17 64.47
CA LYS A 561 25.72 -8.22 65.02
C LYS A 561 24.48 -8.26 64.15
N VAL A 562 23.31 -8.40 64.78
CA VAL A 562 22.02 -8.38 64.10
C VAL A 562 21.36 -7.04 64.34
N ILE A 563 21.06 -6.34 63.25
CA ILE A 563 20.37 -5.05 63.25
C ILE A 563 18.90 -5.32 62.94
N TRP A 564 18.01 -4.88 63.80
CA TRP A 564 16.55 -4.99 63.67
C TRP A 564 15.95 -3.61 63.41
N ALA A 565 14.97 -3.54 62.52
CA ALA A 565 14.10 -2.37 62.37
C ALA A 565 12.70 -2.75 62.86
N ASN A 566 12.23 -2.10 63.93
CA ASN A 566 10.97 -2.42 64.61
C ASN A 566 10.04 -1.21 64.63
N PHE A 567 8.89 -1.30 63.97
CA PHE A 567 7.90 -0.21 63.93
C PHE A 567 6.47 -0.75 63.88
N THR A 568 5.48 0.10 64.15
CA THR A 568 4.06 -0.29 64.12
C THR A 568 3.59 -0.45 62.68
N ALA A 569 2.85 -1.53 62.40
CA ALA A 569 2.31 -1.77 61.06
C ALA A 569 1.30 -0.67 60.68
N PRO A 570 1.27 -0.24 59.40
CA PRO A 570 0.26 0.68 58.92
C PRO A 570 -1.17 0.16 59.11
N ALA A 571 -2.14 1.07 59.22
CA ALA A 571 -3.55 0.71 59.36
C ALA A 571 -4.00 -0.18 58.19
N GLY A 572 -4.66 -1.30 58.50
CA GLY A 572 -5.09 -2.30 57.50
C GLY A 572 -4.06 -3.40 57.20
N CYS A 573 -2.86 -3.34 57.77
CA CYS A 573 -1.81 -4.36 57.63
C CYS A 573 -1.64 -5.19 58.91
N LYS A 574 -1.54 -6.51 58.77
CA LYS A 574 -1.28 -7.44 59.88
C LYS A 574 0.13 -8.00 59.78
N GLY A 575 0.94 -7.68 60.80
CA GLY A 575 2.28 -8.21 61.03
C GLY A 575 2.32 -9.13 62.25
N HIS A 576 3.40 -9.05 63.02
CA HIS A 576 3.53 -9.80 64.26
C HIS A 576 2.65 -9.18 65.35
N ASP A 577 1.70 -9.94 65.89
CA ASP A 577 0.83 -9.48 66.97
C ASP A 577 1.59 -9.49 68.30
N VAL A 578 1.64 -8.33 68.95
CA VAL A 578 2.10 -8.19 70.33
C VAL A 578 1.07 -7.36 71.08
N ASN A 579 0.33 -8.01 71.99
CA ASN A 579 -0.69 -7.38 72.84
C ASN A 579 -1.77 -6.60 72.05
N GLY A 580 -2.22 -7.11 70.90
CA GLY A 580 -3.27 -6.50 70.09
C GLY A 580 -2.79 -5.35 69.19
N LYS A 581 -1.48 -5.11 69.12
CA LYS A 581 -0.85 -4.21 68.16
C LYS A 581 0.01 -5.03 67.19
N PHE A 582 -0.11 -4.74 65.91
CA PHE A 582 0.70 -5.37 64.88
C PHE A 582 2.01 -4.60 64.68
N TYR A 583 3.14 -5.29 64.82
CA TYR A 583 4.47 -4.74 64.58
C TYR A 583 5.09 -5.38 63.34
N VAL A 584 5.90 -4.59 62.65
CA VAL A 584 6.75 -5.05 61.54
C VAL A 584 8.17 -5.05 62.06
N SER A 585 8.83 -6.20 61.92
CA SER A 585 10.24 -6.37 62.29
C SER A 585 10.98 -7.08 61.17
N PHE A 586 12.09 -6.51 60.71
CA PHE A 586 13.00 -7.15 59.77
C PHE A 586 14.44 -6.90 60.19
N ASN A 587 15.35 -7.79 59.81
CA ASN A 587 16.72 -7.73 60.28
C ASN A 587 17.76 -8.02 59.20
N THR A 588 18.98 -7.56 59.44
CA THR A 588 20.18 -7.96 58.71
C THR A 588 21.30 -8.28 59.70
N SER A 589 22.24 -9.14 59.30
CA SER A 589 23.34 -9.57 60.15
C SER A 589 24.69 -9.27 59.52
N VAL A 590 25.61 -8.72 60.29
CA VAL A 590 26.94 -8.30 59.84
C VAL A 590 28.00 -9.01 60.66
N GLU A 591 29.03 -9.56 60.00
CA GLU A 591 30.18 -10.17 60.66
C GLU A 591 31.20 -9.09 61.06
N ILE A 592 31.56 -9.05 62.34
CA ILE A 592 32.35 -7.96 62.93
C ILE A 592 33.77 -8.36 63.38
N ALA A 593 34.04 -9.65 63.51
CA ALA A 593 35.40 -10.14 63.76
C ALA A 593 35.63 -11.47 63.05
N ASP A 594 36.85 -11.69 62.56
CA ASP A 594 37.26 -12.95 61.93
C ASP A 594 37.35 -14.11 62.95
N ARG A 595 37.69 -15.32 62.46
CA ARG A 595 37.85 -16.52 63.29
C ARG A 595 38.95 -16.41 64.34
N GLU A 596 39.86 -15.44 64.22
CA GLU A 596 40.96 -15.17 65.15
C GLU A 596 40.62 -14.03 66.14
N GLY A 597 39.39 -13.46 66.06
CA GLY A 597 38.93 -12.38 66.93
C GLY A 597 39.45 -11.00 66.53
N LYS A 598 40.01 -10.84 65.32
CA LYS A 598 40.42 -9.52 64.81
C LYS A 598 39.19 -8.78 64.28
N SER A 599 38.93 -7.59 64.85
CA SER A 599 37.84 -6.72 64.42
C SER A 599 38.06 -6.25 62.99
N TYR A 600 37.03 -6.32 62.16
CA TYR A 600 37.04 -5.71 60.83
C TYR A 600 37.04 -4.17 60.93
N HIS A 601 37.67 -3.50 59.95
CA HIS A 601 37.51 -2.06 59.68
C HIS A 601 36.09 -1.78 59.14
N ASP A 602 35.73 -0.50 59.04
CA ASP A 602 34.47 -0.01 58.44
C ASP A 602 34.06 -0.80 57.18
N ARG A 603 32.86 -1.38 57.22
CA ARG A 603 32.28 -2.24 56.18
C ARG A 603 30.97 -1.68 55.67
N TRP A 604 30.79 -1.77 54.36
CA TRP A 604 29.54 -1.40 53.70
C TRP A 604 28.54 -2.54 53.77
N VAL A 605 27.35 -2.23 54.26
CA VAL A 605 26.26 -3.19 54.42
C VAL A 605 25.09 -2.79 53.54
N GLY A 606 24.63 -3.72 52.71
CA GLY A 606 23.48 -3.54 51.84
C GLY A 606 22.61 -4.81 51.84
N SER A 607 21.33 -4.68 52.21
CA SER A 607 20.43 -5.84 52.28
C SER A 607 19.02 -5.51 51.84
N TYR A 608 18.49 -6.33 50.93
CA TYR A 608 17.13 -6.41 50.43
C TYR A 608 16.44 -7.60 51.13
N LEU A 609 15.29 -7.34 51.73
CA LEU A 609 14.55 -8.27 52.57
C LEU A 609 13.08 -8.26 52.20
N ASP A 610 12.47 -9.45 52.08
CA ASP A 610 11.03 -9.55 51.91
C ASP A 610 10.31 -9.48 53.26
N LEU A 611 9.29 -8.64 53.39
CA LEU A 611 8.49 -8.50 54.61
C LEU A 611 7.27 -9.40 54.58
N ASN A 612 7.02 -10.17 55.64
CA ASN A 612 5.86 -11.05 55.71
C ASN A 612 4.67 -10.35 56.36
N LEU A 613 3.97 -9.51 55.58
CA LEU A 613 2.78 -8.79 56.01
C LEU A 613 1.54 -9.32 55.28
N THR A 614 0.44 -9.47 56.02
CA THR A 614 -0.86 -9.86 55.48
C THR A 614 -1.77 -8.64 55.38
N VAL A 615 -2.41 -8.48 54.22
CA VAL A 615 -3.33 -7.37 53.95
C VAL A 615 -4.69 -7.71 54.57
N SER A 616 -5.19 -6.87 55.47
CA SER A 616 -6.53 -7.03 56.07
C SER A 616 -7.58 -6.11 55.48
N ASP A 617 -7.15 -4.96 54.96
CA ASP A 617 -7.98 -4.03 54.19
C ASP A 617 -7.42 -3.96 52.75
N PRO A 618 -8.22 -4.28 51.71
CA PRO A 618 -7.78 -4.23 50.31
C PRO A 618 -7.23 -2.86 49.87
N SER A 619 -7.67 -1.78 50.52
CA SER A 619 -7.25 -0.41 50.22
C SER A 619 -5.95 0.02 50.92
N ALA A 620 -5.41 -0.80 51.83
CA ALA A 620 -4.21 -0.47 52.58
C ALA A 620 -2.92 -0.68 51.77
N ASP A 621 -2.06 0.34 51.74
CA ASP A 621 -0.72 0.29 51.13
C ASP A 621 0.28 -0.39 52.10
N CYS A 622 0.25 -1.73 52.17
CA CYS A 622 1.12 -2.50 53.06
C CYS A 622 2.53 -2.69 52.50
N PRO A 623 3.60 -2.35 53.26
CA PRO A 623 4.96 -2.54 52.80
C PRO A 623 5.27 -4.03 52.65
N SER A 624 6.00 -4.40 51.61
CA SER A 624 6.37 -5.78 51.32
C SER A 624 7.87 -6.00 51.22
N VAL A 625 8.66 -4.91 51.23
CA VAL A 625 10.11 -4.93 51.11
C VAL A 625 10.72 -4.08 52.22
N GLY A 626 11.75 -4.63 52.89
CA GLY A 626 12.61 -3.94 53.83
C GLY A 626 14.01 -3.83 53.25
N ILE A 627 14.66 -2.70 53.47
CA ILE A 627 15.96 -2.41 52.87
C ILE A 627 16.87 -1.78 53.93
N PHE A 628 18.11 -2.25 54.02
CA PHE A 628 19.17 -1.65 54.82
C PHE A 628 20.33 -1.22 53.93
N PHE A 629 20.85 -0.01 54.15
CA PHE A 629 22.10 0.44 53.54
C PHE A 629 22.88 1.35 54.48
N GLY A 630 24.17 1.11 54.62
CA GLY A 630 25.02 1.96 55.44
C GLY A 630 26.46 1.50 55.55
N ASN A 631 27.25 2.31 56.25
CA ASN A 631 28.61 1.97 56.64
C ASN A 631 28.64 1.62 58.14
N VAL A 632 29.21 0.46 58.45
CA VAL A 632 29.19 -0.19 59.76
C VAL A 632 30.63 -0.38 60.22
N GLY A 633 31.02 0.27 61.32
CA GLY A 633 32.41 0.33 61.76
C GLY A 633 32.61 0.08 63.26
N GLY A 634 33.52 -0.81 63.62
CA GLY A 634 33.94 -1.02 65.01
C GLY A 634 32.87 -1.58 65.97
N ASN A 635 33.20 -1.58 67.27
CA ASN A 635 32.36 -2.20 68.29
C ASN A 635 31.24 -1.28 68.82
N ASP A 636 31.37 0.04 68.67
CA ASP A 636 30.40 1.04 69.14
C ASP A 636 29.41 1.43 68.03
N THR A 637 28.12 1.48 68.37
CA THR A 637 27.01 1.83 67.47
C THR A 637 26.96 3.31 67.10
N SER A 638 27.64 4.17 67.86
CA SER A 638 27.64 5.63 67.67
C SER A 638 28.38 6.09 66.39
N ALA A 639 29.26 5.26 65.85
CA ALA A 639 30.01 5.54 64.62
C ALA A 639 29.31 5.03 63.33
N TRP A 640 28.16 4.36 63.47
CA TRP A 640 27.49 3.70 62.34
C TRP A 640 26.55 4.67 61.63
N ASN A 641 26.60 4.69 60.31
CA ASN A 641 25.70 5.50 59.49
C ASN A 641 24.85 4.57 58.64
N MET A 642 23.69 4.18 59.18
CA MET A 642 22.77 3.19 58.61
C MET A 642 21.40 3.81 58.35
N THR A 643 20.86 3.55 57.17
CA THR A 643 19.51 3.94 56.77
C THR A 643 18.69 2.68 56.48
N ALA A 644 17.46 2.65 57.00
CA ALA A 644 16.51 1.58 56.72
C ALA A 644 15.28 2.15 56.00
N LEU A 645 14.83 1.45 54.95
CA LEU A 645 13.63 1.81 54.21
C LEU A 645 12.60 0.68 54.28
N THR A 646 11.34 1.07 54.26
CA THR A 646 10.21 0.16 54.04
C THR A 646 9.52 0.57 52.75
N CYS A 647 9.29 -0.37 51.86
CA CYS A 647 8.76 -0.10 50.53
C CYS A 647 7.51 -0.93 50.22
N THR A 648 6.56 -0.28 49.55
CA THR A 648 5.33 -0.87 49.01
C THR A 648 5.53 -1.13 47.52
N GLN A 649 5.32 -2.38 47.11
CA GLN A 649 5.42 -2.82 45.71
C GLN A 649 4.06 -2.70 45.03
N GLY A 650 4.02 -2.20 43.79
CA GLY A 650 2.81 -2.23 42.98
C GLY A 650 3.07 -2.08 41.48
N ILE A 651 1.99 -2.16 40.72
CA ILE A 651 1.96 -2.01 39.26
C ILE A 651 0.91 -0.95 38.91
N GLU A 652 1.21 -0.09 37.93
CA GLU A 652 0.29 0.90 37.38
C GLU A 652 0.02 0.56 35.92
N GLN A 653 -1.22 0.74 35.44
CA GLN A 653 -1.51 0.71 34.00
C GLN A 653 -1.55 2.12 33.43
N ILE A 654 -0.88 2.33 32.30
CA ILE A 654 -0.75 3.62 31.62
C ILE A 654 -1.31 3.50 30.20
N PRO A 655 -2.35 4.28 29.84
CA PRO A 655 -2.79 4.40 28.46
C PRO A 655 -1.66 4.93 27.57
N THR A 656 -1.35 4.19 26.51
CA THR A 656 -0.19 4.44 25.64
C THR A 656 -0.59 4.38 24.18
N SER A 657 -0.26 5.42 23.41
CA SER A 657 -0.41 5.42 21.95
C SER A 657 0.90 4.97 21.31
N ILE A 658 0.87 3.88 20.53
CA ILE A 658 2.05 3.29 19.90
C ILE A 658 1.91 3.35 18.39
N THR A 659 2.96 3.83 17.72
CA THR A 659 3.08 3.85 16.26
C THR A 659 4.08 2.79 15.80
N PHE A 660 3.59 1.77 15.10
CA PHE A 660 4.37 0.67 14.55
C PHE A 660 4.73 0.90 13.09
N LYS A 661 5.95 0.51 12.73
CA LYS A 661 6.43 0.51 11.35
C LYS A 661 6.27 -0.89 10.74
N GLY A 662 5.33 -1.03 9.80
CA GLY A 662 5.04 -2.32 9.18
C GLY A 662 4.09 -3.17 10.03
N ASP A 663 4.39 -4.46 10.17
CA ASP A 663 3.57 -5.40 10.94
C ASP A 663 3.79 -5.20 12.45
N PRO A 664 2.75 -4.83 13.23
CA PRO A 664 2.82 -4.72 14.68
C PRO A 664 3.33 -5.97 15.40
N ALA A 665 3.14 -7.17 14.83
CA ALA A 665 3.59 -8.43 15.44
C ALA A 665 5.12 -8.50 15.61
N LEU A 666 5.86 -7.73 14.80
CA LEU A 666 7.32 -7.64 14.89
C LEU A 666 7.80 -6.69 16.00
N GLY A 667 6.90 -5.92 16.63
CA GLY A 667 7.23 -4.99 17.71
C GLY A 667 8.11 -3.80 17.31
N VAL A 668 8.25 -3.50 16.01
CA VAL A 668 9.11 -2.41 15.51
C VAL A 668 8.40 -1.06 15.64
N ILE A 669 8.80 -0.28 16.63
CA ILE A 669 8.28 1.06 16.92
C ILE A 669 8.91 2.10 15.97
N ASP A 670 8.12 3.06 15.49
CA ASP A 670 8.64 4.17 14.67
C ASP A 670 9.45 5.16 15.53
N GLU A 671 10.76 5.23 15.30
CA GLU A 671 11.66 6.14 16.02
C GLU A 671 11.29 7.62 15.85
N LYS A 672 10.62 7.99 14.75
CA LYS A 672 10.17 9.38 14.51
C LYS A 672 8.96 9.76 15.36
N HIS A 673 8.17 8.78 15.77
CA HIS A 673 6.95 8.94 16.55
C HIS A 673 6.98 7.98 17.74
N PRO A 674 7.77 8.30 18.79
CA PRO A 674 7.91 7.41 19.95
C PRO A 674 6.58 7.27 20.70
N PRO A 675 6.38 6.18 21.47
CA PRO A 675 5.14 5.93 22.19
C PRO A 675 4.79 7.07 23.15
N GLU A 676 3.57 7.58 23.06
CA GLU A 676 3.08 8.64 23.93
C GLU A 676 2.44 8.04 25.17
N LEU A 677 3.06 8.26 26.33
CA LEU A 677 2.63 7.74 27.63
C LEU A 677 1.75 8.76 28.37
N ALA A 678 0.46 8.46 28.54
CA ALA A 678 -0.48 9.31 29.28
C ALA A 678 -0.34 9.14 30.81
N ARG A 679 0.84 9.43 31.37
CA ARG A 679 1.19 9.20 32.79
C ARG A 679 0.21 9.80 33.81
N LYS A 680 -0.47 10.90 33.46
CA LYS A 680 -1.47 11.54 34.33
C LYS A 680 -2.78 10.74 34.46
N GLN A 681 -3.03 9.84 33.53
CA GLN A 681 -4.20 8.95 33.50
C GLN A 681 -3.84 7.53 33.99
N ALA A 682 -2.72 7.38 34.68
CA ALA A 682 -2.30 6.11 35.25
C ALA A 682 -3.20 5.71 36.43
N TRP A 683 -3.49 4.42 36.58
CA TRP A 683 -4.24 3.88 37.71
C TRP A 683 -3.53 2.63 38.28
N LYS A 684 -3.66 2.41 39.60
CA LYS A 684 -3.02 1.29 40.30
C LYS A 684 -3.69 -0.03 39.90
N TRP A 685 -2.92 -0.98 39.39
CA TRP A 685 -3.38 -2.32 39.08
C TRP A 685 -3.77 -3.07 40.36
N VAL A 686 -4.88 -3.80 40.33
CA VAL A 686 -5.47 -4.47 41.51
C VAL A 686 -5.54 -5.97 41.27
N ASN A 687 -5.21 -6.76 42.30
CA ASN A 687 -5.32 -8.21 42.25
C ASN A 687 -6.81 -8.61 42.25
N SER A 688 -7.24 -9.36 41.26
CA SER A 688 -8.61 -9.87 41.17
C SER A 688 -9.02 -10.74 42.36
N THR A 689 -8.10 -11.51 42.93
CA THR A 689 -8.38 -12.47 44.01
C THR A 689 -8.42 -11.84 45.40
N SER A 690 -7.57 -10.84 45.65
CA SER A 690 -7.45 -10.21 46.97
C SER A 690 -8.01 -8.79 47.03
N GLY A 691 -8.34 -8.18 45.88
CA GLY A 691 -8.80 -6.80 45.77
C GLY A 691 -7.75 -5.74 46.15
N SER A 692 -6.49 -6.15 46.41
CA SER A 692 -5.42 -5.25 46.84
C SER A 692 -4.54 -4.80 45.68
N SER A 693 -4.09 -3.55 45.73
CA SER A 693 -3.08 -3.01 44.81
C SER A 693 -1.64 -3.33 45.20
N ALA A 694 -1.42 -3.88 46.41
CA ALA A 694 -0.10 -4.27 46.88
C ALA A 694 0.29 -5.64 46.30
N LEU A 695 1.42 -5.68 45.59
CA LEU A 695 1.85 -6.90 44.87
C LEU A 695 2.33 -8.02 45.82
N ASN A 696 2.93 -7.65 46.95
CA ASN A 696 3.54 -8.55 47.95
C ASN A 696 4.43 -9.68 47.38
N TYR A 697 5.07 -9.44 46.24
CA TYR A 697 5.93 -10.42 45.56
C TYR A 697 7.22 -10.64 46.35
N LYS A 698 7.63 -11.91 46.53
CA LYS A 698 8.82 -12.29 47.30
C LYS A 698 10.01 -12.45 46.36
N LEU A 699 10.90 -11.46 46.37
CA LEU A 699 11.97 -11.34 45.37
C LEU A 699 13.32 -11.79 45.87
N LYS A 700 13.54 -11.80 47.19
CA LYS A 700 14.86 -11.99 47.78
C LYS A 700 15.52 -13.28 47.29
N HIS A 701 14.80 -14.39 47.35
CA HIS A 701 15.31 -15.71 46.97
C HIS A 701 15.80 -15.72 45.51
N PHE A 702 15.01 -15.17 44.57
CA PHE A 702 15.37 -15.13 43.15
C PHE A 702 16.59 -14.23 42.88
N LEU A 703 16.66 -13.08 43.54
CA LEU A 703 17.80 -12.17 43.42
C LEU A 703 19.09 -12.80 43.97
N ASP A 704 19.01 -13.49 45.10
CA ASP A 704 20.18 -14.14 45.73
C ASP A 704 20.68 -15.36 44.92
N ASP A 705 19.77 -16.15 44.35
CA ASP A 705 20.10 -17.40 43.66
C ASP A 705 20.47 -17.22 42.18
N HIS A 706 19.93 -16.19 41.50
CA HIS A 706 20.03 -16.09 40.04
C HIS A 706 20.76 -14.85 39.52
N LEU A 707 20.98 -13.85 40.38
CA LEU A 707 21.67 -12.63 39.99
C LEU A 707 23.16 -12.71 40.40
N LYS A 708 24.06 -12.75 39.41
CA LYS A 708 25.50 -12.98 39.65
C LYS A 708 26.18 -11.70 40.11
N LEU A 709 27.01 -11.78 41.15
CA LEU A 709 27.74 -10.62 41.67
C LEU A 709 28.78 -10.09 40.66
N TYR A 710 28.89 -8.77 40.55
CA TYR A 710 29.99 -8.10 39.87
C TYR A 710 31.29 -8.27 40.67
N PRO A 711 32.42 -8.55 39.99
CA PRO A 711 33.71 -8.71 40.67
C PRO A 711 34.13 -7.38 41.30
N THR A 712 34.44 -7.41 42.59
CA THR A 712 34.99 -6.27 43.31
C THR A 712 36.52 -6.26 43.17
N HIS A 713 37.11 -5.07 42.97
CA HIS A 713 38.58 -4.93 42.84
C HIS A 713 39.35 -5.30 44.12
N ASN A 714 38.65 -5.41 45.26
CA ASN A 714 39.20 -5.80 46.55
C ASN A 714 38.57 -7.13 46.99
N MET A 715 39.38 -8.20 47.03
CA MET A 715 38.99 -9.55 47.53
C MET A 715 38.57 -9.59 49.02
N THR A 716 38.48 -8.43 49.70
CA THR A 716 38.15 -8.30 51.13
C THR A 716 36.66 -8.06 51.41
N GLU A 717 35.85 -7.68 50.41
CA GLU A 717 34.39 -7.61 50.55
C GLU A 717 33.81 -9.03 50.36
N LEU A 718 33.36 -9.64 51.45
CA LEU A 718 32.81 -10.99 51.47
C LEU A 718 31.36 -10.95 50.93
N LYS A 719 30.86 -12.06 50.37
CA LYS A 719 29.45 -12.22 49.91
C LYS A 719 28.40 -11.81 50.97
N SER A 720 28.80 -11.71 52.25
CA SER A 720 27.95 -11.31 53.39
C SER A 720 27.68 -9.82 53.51
N ASP A 721 28.50 -8.95 52.90
CA ASP A 721 28.49 -7.52 53.24
C ASP A 721 27.43 -6.77 52.40
N CYS A 722 27.33 -7.04 51.11
CA CYS A 722 26.26 -6.53 50.25
C CYS A 722 25.61 -7.70 49.51
N ASP A 723 24.29 -7.78 49.55
CA ASP A 723 23.55 -8.79 48.81
C ASP A 723 23.61 -8.57 47.29
N SER A 724 23.04 -9.53 46.54
CA SER A 724 23.06 -9.49 45.08
C SER A 724 22.40 -8.22 44.52
N PHE A 725 21.30 -7.75 45.12
CA PHE A 725 20.61 -6.53 44.67
C PHE A 725 21.47 -5.28 44.84
N PHE A 726 22.06 -5.09 46.01
CA PHE A 726 22.90 -3.95 46.33
C PHE A 726 24.23 -3.95 45.58
N ASN A 727 24.82 -5.12 45.39
CA ASN A 727 26.00 -5.26 44.54
C ASN A 727 25.73 -4.69 43.14
N HIS A 728 24.55 -4.93 42.56
CA HIS A 728 24.18 -4.40 41.26
C HIS A 728 23.86 -2.90 41.27
N LEU A 729 23.34 -2.36 42.37
CA LEU A 729 23.12 -0.93 42.51
C LEU A 729 24.43 -0.13 42.55
N ILE A 730 25.48 -0.71 43.15
CA ILE A 730 26.75 -0.02 43.40
C ILE A 730 27.80 -0.29 42.32
N TYR A 731 27.79 -1.49 41.73
CA TYR A 731 28.81 -1.92 40.77
C TYR A 731 28.27 -2.18 39.35
N GLY A 732 26.95 -2.09 39.16
CA GLY A 732 26.32 -2.34 37.87
C GLY A 732 26.53 -1.22 36.83
N PRO A 733 25.90 -1.33 35.64
CA PRO A 733 26.10 -0.41 34.52
C PRO A 733 25.67 1.04 34.81
N LYS A 734 24.79 1.22 35.80
CA LYS A 734 24.32 2.51 36.33
C LYS A 734 24.63 2.64 37.82
N ALA A 735 25.83 2.22 38.21
CA ALA A 735 26.36 2.28 39.56
C ALA A 735 26.14 3.65 40.22
N ALA A 736 25.52 3.65 41.39
CA ALA A 736 25.50 4.80 42.29
C ALA A 736 26.73 4.76 43.20
N LYS A 737 27.31 5.94 43.50
CA LYS A 737 28.45 6.01 44.43
C LYS A 737 27.96 5.77 45.85
N LYS A 738 28.69 4.97 46.62
CA LYS A 738 28.32 4.59 47.99
C LYS A 738 28.11 5.83 48.89
N GLU A 739 28.92 6.85 48.69
CA GLU A 739 28.90 8.11 49.45
C GLU A 739 27.68 9.00 49.13
N GLU A 740 27.07 8.83 47.96
CA GLU A 740 25.89 9.58 47.51
C GLU A 740 24.58 8.98 48.03
N LEU A 741 24.65 7.78 48.61
CA LEU A 741 23.50 7.02 49.14
C LEU A 741 23.41 7.05 50.67
N ILE A 742 24.46 7.52 51.36
CA ILE A 742 24.56 7.44 52.82
C ILE A 742 24.20 8.77 53.50
N GLY A 743 23.48 8.68 54.62
CA GLY A 743 23.17 9.80 55.52
C GLY A 743 21.78 10.43 55.32
N PRO A 744 21.27 11.14 56.35
CA PRO A 744 19.89 11.65 56.39
C PRO A 744 19.58 12.69 55.31
N GLY A 745 20.60 13.39 54.79
CA GLY A 745 20.44 14.34 53.68
C GLY A 745 20.36 13.70 52.28
N ASN A 746 20.73 12.41 52.16
CA ASN A 746 20.85 11.70 50.89
C ASN A 746 19.79 10.60 50.71
N VAL A 747 18.84 10.49 51.65
CA VAL A 747 17.77 9.47 51.63
C VAL A 747 16.97 9.50 50.33
N GLY A 748 16.75 10.69 49.74
CA GLY A 748 16.10 10.82 48.42
C GLY A 748 16.87 10.12 47.30
N ASN A 749 18.18 10.33 47.23
CA ASN A 749 19.05 9.66 46.24
C ASN A 749 19.07 8.15 46.46
N PHE A 750 19.03 7.71 47.72
CA PHE A 750 18.96 6.30 48.06
C PHE A 750 17.64 5.66 47.61
N ILE A 751 16.51 6.30 47.92
CA ILE A 751 15.18 5.87 47.45
C ILE A 751 15.15 5.79 45.92
N ASP A 752 15.70 6.77 45.22
CA ASP A 752 15.71 6.78 43.76
C ASP A 752 16.61 5.69 43.16
N ALA A 753 17.76 5.42 43.77
CA ALA A 753 18.62 4.30 43.36
C ALA A 753 17.91 2.95 43.51
N VAL A 754 17.27 2.72 44.66
CA VAL A 754 16.48 1.51 44.94
C VAL A 754 15.31 1.38 43.95
N LYS A 755 14.53 2.46 43.76
CA LYS A 755 13.39 2.48 42.82
C LYS A 755 13.82 2.12 41.40
N ARG A 756 14.96 2.64 40.94
CA ARG A 756 15.51 2.33 39.61
C ARG A 756 15.89 0.86 39.49
N GLY A 757 16.63 0.31 40.45
CA GLY A 757 17.05 -1.10 40.44
C GLY A 757 15.86 -2.05 40.49
N TYR A 758 14.89 -1.77 41.36
CA TYR A 758 13.64 -2.53 41.45
C TYR A 758 12.82 -2.45 40.16
N SER A 759 12.62 -1.25 39.61
CA SER A 759 11.85 -1.04 38.38
C SER A 759 12.49 -1.74 37.17
N GLU A 760 13.82 -1.83 37.11
CA GLU A 760 14.52 -2.60 36.07
C GLU A 760 14.25 -4.10 36.16
N TYR A 761 14.42 -4.68 37.33
CA TYR A 761 14.13 -6.10 37.53
C TYR A 761 12.64 -6.42 37.30
N MET A 762 11.74 -5.60 37.87
CA MET A 762 10.30 -5.86 37.84
C MET A 762 9.70 -5.73 36.43
N ARG A 763 10.32 -4.98 35.50
CA ARG A 763 9.90 -4.96 34.08
C ARG A 763 10.00 -6.35 33.44
N TYR A 764 11.03 -7.13 33.75
CA TYR A 764 11.17 -8.50 33.24
C TYR A 764 10.20 -9.46 33.91
N VAL A 765 9.94 -9.28 35.21
CA VAL A 765 8.91 -10.05 35.92
C VAL A 765 7.54 -9.81 35.29
N ILE A 766 7.19 -8.56 34.98
CA ILE A 766 5.93 -8.20 34.29
C ILE A 766 5.87 -8.82 32.90
N ASP A 767 6.92 -8.68 32.10
CA ASP A 767 6.98 -9.21 30.74
C ASP A 767 6.79 -10.73 30.67
N LEU A 768 7.34 -11.47 31.66
CA LEU A 768 7.33 -12.93 31.67
C LEU A 768 6.14 -13.54 32.42
N ASN A 769 5.66 -12.93 33.50
CA ASN A 769 4.67 -13.55 34.40
C ASN A 769 3.24 -12.99 34.27
N PHE A 770 3.08 -11.76 33.76
CA PHE A 770 1.78 -11.06 33.79
C PHE A 770 1.06 -11.10 32.44
N ARG A 771 1.57 -11.80 31.42
CA ARG A 771 0.87 -12.01 30.15
C ARG A 771 -0.22 -13.09 30.31
N ALA A 772 -1.41 -12.87 29.76
CA ALA A 772 -2.49 -13.85 29.80
C ALA A 772 -2.16 -15.07 28.92
N ASP A 773 -2.60 -16.26 29.35
CA ASP A 773 -2.44 -17.50 28.59
C ASP A 773 -3.74 -18.31 28.52
N GLN A 774 -3.79 -19.32 27.63
CA GLN A 774 -4.95 -20.19 27.45
C GLN A 774 -5.28 -21.07 28.67
N LYS A 775 -4.33 -21.23 29.61
CA LYS A 775 -4.45 -22.12 30.78
C LYS A 775 -4.95 -21.39 32.03
N THR A 776 -4.88 -20.05 32.05
CA THR A 776 -5.28 -19.18 33.15
C THR A 776 -6.40 -18.22 32.71
N PRO A 777 -7.60 -18.75 32.38
CA PRO A 777 -8.69 -17.98 31.74
C PRO A 777 -9.43 -17.00 32.68
N HIS A 778 -8.91 -16.67 33.86
CA HIS A 778 -9.77 -16.13 34.91
C HIS A 778 -9.83 -14.63 35.12
N ASP A 779 -8.93 -13.80 34.60
CA ASP A 779 -8.86 -12.42 35.11
C ASP A 779 -8.24 -11.43 34.10
N GLU A 780 -9.12 -10.62 33.52
CA GLU A 780 -8.94 -9.81 32.30
C GLU A 780 -8.63 -8.34 32.57
N LEU A 781 -8.00 -7.64 31.59
CA LEU A 781 -8.20 -6.20 31.28
C LEU A 781 -7.24 -5.72 30.18
N VAL A 782 -7.73 -5.44 28.98
CA VAL A 782 -7.15 -4.40 28.08
C VAL A 782 -8.27 -3.63 27.39
N SER A 783 -8.86 -2.68 28.10
CA SER A 783 -9.38 -1.50 27.42
C SER A 783 -8.65 -0.28 28.00
N PRO A 784 -8.24 0.71 27.19
CA PRO A 784 -7.50 1.89 27.65
C PRO A 784 -8.24 2.71 28.71
N LEU A 785 -9.52 2.39 28.97
CA LEU A 785 -10.46 3.03 29.89
C LEU A 785 -11.34 2.05 30.70
N ALA A 786 -11.14 0.73 30.60
CA ALA A 786 -12.01 -0.20 31.33
C ALA A 786 -11.59 -0.28 32.80
N SER A 787 -12.52 0.06 33.70
CA SER A 787 -12.48 -0.40 35.09
C SER A 787 -12.91 -1.87 35.13
N PRO A 788 -12.48 -2.68 36.13
CA PRO A 788 -12.95 -4.06 36.26
C PRO A 788 -14.49 -4.09 36.34
N SER A 789 -15.14 -4.53 35.26
CA SER A 789 -16.58 -4.80 35.26
C SER A 789 -16.84 -6.09 36.02
N SER A 790 -17.90 -6.12 36.83
CA SER A 790 -18.31 -7.27 37.66
C SER A 790 -18.88 -8.46 36.86
N ASP A 791 -18.78 -8.45 35.54
CA ASP A 791 -19.47 -9.40 34.67
C ASP A 791 -18.58 -10.61 34.36
N LYS A 792 -19.12 -11.79 34.67
CA LYS A 792 -18.45 -13.09 34.80
C LYS A 792 -18.38 -13.89 33.49
N GLU A 793 -18.04 -13.29 32.35
CA GLU A 793 -17.83 -14.05 31.11
C GLU A 793 -16.34 -14.12 30.74
N PRO A 794 -15.81 -15.30 30.33
CA PRO A 794 -14.41 -15.46 29.97
C PRO A 794 -14.11 -14.78 28.63
N VAL A 795 -13.34 -13.70 28.67
CA VAL A 795 -12.73 -13.03 27.52
C VAL A 795 -11.49 -13.81 27.12
N SER A 796 -11.36 -14.00 25.81
CA SER A 796 -10.19 -14.60 25.16
C SER A 796 -8.86 -14.00 25.67
N PRO A 797 -7.72 -14.73 25.54
CA PRO A 797 -6.40 -14.20 25.89
C PRO A 797 -6.02 -12.94 25.10
N ASP A 798 -6.73 -12.68 24.01
CA ASP A 798 -6.54 -11.50 23.18
C ASP A 798 -7.84 -10.69 23.03
N THR A 799 -7.70 -9.37 22.96
CA THR A 799 -8.79 -8.41 22.74
C THR A 799 -8.61 -7.70 21.40
N GLU A 800 -9.70 -7.50 20.66
CA GLU A 800 -9.69 -6.70 19.43
C GLU A 800 -9.83 -5.20 19.75
N ILE A 801 -8.90 -4.39 19.26
CA ILE A 801 -8.94 -2.92 19.39
C ILE A 801 -8.97 -2.25 18.01
N LYS A 802 -9.53 -1.05 17.97
CA LYS A 802 -9.53 -0.19 16.78
C LYS A 802 -8.40 0.83 16.87
N GLY A 803 -7.67 1.00 15.77
CA GLY A 803 -6.66 2.03 15.58
C GLY A 803 -6.69 2.61 14.17
N THR A 804 -5.63 3.31 13.80
CA THR A 804 -5.51 3.96 12.50
C THR A 804 -4.31 3.41 11.72
N MET A 805 -4.52 3.15 10.44
CA MET A 805 -3.50 2.74 9.49
C MET A 805 -3.31 3.85 8.49
N ARG A 806 -2.08 4.35 8.37
CA ARG A 806 -1.67 5.24 7.29
C ARG A 806 -1.04 4.42 6.19
N GLN A 807 -1.64 4.50 5.00
CA GLN A 807 -1.10 3.88 3.80
C GLN A 807 -0.94 4.90 2.69
N VAL A 808 0.07 4.67 1.86
CA VAL A 808 0.30 5.44 0.65
C VAL A 808 -0.45 4.74 -0.50
N ILE A 809 -1.45 5.41 -1.09
CA ILE A 809 -2.14 4.91 -2.29
C ILE A 809 -1.96 5.82 -3.50
N THR A 810 -2.21 5.25 -4.68
CA THR A 810 -2.34 5.99 -5.93
C THR A 810 -3.82 6.12 -6.31
N ARG A 811 -4.23 7.33 -6.72
CA ARG A 811 -5.61 7.60 -7.16
C ARG A 811 -5.67 7.94 -8.64
N PHE A 812 -6.79 7.61 -9.27
CA PHE A 812 -7.07 7.96 -10.66
C PHE A 812 -7.59 9.41 -10.74
N ALA A 813 -7.02 10.25 -11.60
CA ALA A 813 -7.38 11.67 -11.72
C ALA A 813 -7.32 12.20 -13.15
N ILE A 814 -7.89 13.38 -13.34
CA ILE A 814 -7.89 14.08 -14.62
C ILE A 814 -6.67 14.98 -14.73
N ASN A 815 -6.00 14.92 -15.88
CA ASN A 815 -4.91 15.82 -16.23
C ASN A 815 -5.47 17.21 -16.62
N SER A 816 -5.12 18.23 -15.85
CA SER A 816 -5.59 19.60 -16.06
C SER A 816 -5.18 20.19 -17.41
N THR A 817 -3.97 19.88 -17.89
CA THR A 817 -3.46 20.35 -19.18
C THR A 817 -4.26 19.74 -20.33
N SER A 818 -4.39 18.42 -20.37
CA SER A 818 -5.15 17.71 -21.42
C SER A 818 -6.61 18.15 -21.43
N LYS A 819 -7.23 18.31 -20.25
CA LYS A 819 -8.60 18.82 -20.10
C LYS A 819 -8.76 20.22 -20.69
N THR A 820 -7.83 21.14 -20.42
CA THR A 820 -7.90 22.52 -20.91
C THR A 820 -7.78 22.57 -22.44
N ILE A 821 -6.85 21.81 -23.00
CA ILE A 821 -6.70 21.68 -24.47
C ILE A 821 -8.00 21.17 -25.09
N LEU A 822 -8.60 20.15 -24.49
CA LEU A 822 -9.84 19.55 -24.97
C LEU A 822 -11.03 20.52 -24.93
N GLN A 823 -11.15 21.32 -23.87
CA GLN A 823 -12.19 22.35 -23.76
C GLN A 823 -12.03 23.43 -24.85
N VAL A 824 -10.79 23.90 -25.09
CA VAL A 824 -10.50 24.88 -26.15
C VAL A 824 -10.85 24.31 -27.52
N LEU A 825 -10.43 23.07 -27.83
CA LEU A 825 -10.75 22.42 -29.10
C LEU A 825 -12.26 22.27 -29.31
N LEU A 826 -13.00 21.80 -28.30
CA LEU A 826 -14.46 21.65 -28.36
C LEU A 826 -15.17 23.00 -28.57
N ALA A 827 -14.72 24.05 -27.89
CA ALA A 827 -15.30 25.39 -28.03
C ALA A 827 -15.08 25.95 -29.45
N VAL A 828 -13.86 25.82 -29.98
CA VAL A 828 -13.54 26.26 -31.35
C VAL A 828 -14.34 25.45 -32.38
N ILE A 829 -14.43 24.13 -32.23
CA ILE A 829 -15.24 23.26 -33.11
C ILE A 829 -16.72 23.69 -33.09
N ALA A 830 -17.29 23.96 -31.92
CA ALA A 830 -18.70 24.38 -31.80
C ALA A 830 -18.95 25.72 -32.51
N VAL A 831 -18.06 26.71 -32.32
CA VAL A 831 -18.14 28.03 -32.96
C VAL A 831 -17.99 27.92 -34.48
N LEU A 832 -17.00 27.16 -34.96
CA LEU A 832 -16.76 26.98 -36.39
C LEU A 832 -17.89 26.20 -37.08
N SER A 833 -18.46 25.19 -36.42
CA SER A 833 -19.60 24.42 -36.94
C SER A 833 -20.88 25.25 -36.99
N LEU A 834 -21.10 26.13 -36.00
CA LEU A 834 -22.21 27.08 -36.02
C LEU A 834 -22.03 28.11 -37.15
N ALA A 835 -20.82 28.68 -37.28
CA ALA A 835 -20.51 29.64 -38.34
C ALA A 835 -20.69 29.00 -39.73
N SER A 836 -20.22 27.77 -39.93
CA SER A 836 -20.33 27.08 -41.21
C SER A 836 -21.78 26.78 -41.60
N TYR A 837 -22.61 26.34 -40.63
CA TYR A 837 -24.04 26.10 -40.83
C TYR A 837 -24.82 27.38 -41.19
N LEU A 838 -24.48 28.52 -40.56
CA LEU A 838 -25.12 29.81 -40.84
C LEU A 838 -24.69 30.41 -42.19
N LEU A 839 -23.43 30.19 -42.59
CA LEU A 839 -22.87 30.75 -43.82
C LEU A 839 -23.29 29.99 -45.08
N VAL A 840 -23.55 28.68 -45.00
CA VAL A 840 -23.95 27.86 -46.16
C VAL A 840 -25.44 27.57 -46.15
N LYS A 841 -26.15 28.05 -47.18
CA LYS A 841 -27.59 27.83 -47.34
C LYS A 841 -27.87 26.40 -47.83
N ILE A 842 -28.06 25.46 -46.90
CA ILE A 842 -28.37 24.05 -47.22
C ILE A 842 -29.88 23.86 -47.48
N ARG A 843 -30.75 24.46 -46.66
CA ARG A 843 -32.20 24.23 -46.74
C ARG A 843 -32.83 24.83 -47.99
N GLY A 844 -33.58 24.00 -48.71
CA GLY A 844 -34.36 24.43 -49.87
C GLY A 844 -33.53 24.77 -51.11
N THR A 845 -32.24 24.41 -51.15
CA THR A 845 -31.35 24.75 -52.27
C THR A 845 -31.46 23.78 -53.44
N LEU A 846 -31.70 22.49 -53.18
CA LEU A 846 -31.84 21.45 -54.21
C LEU A 846 -33.08 20.59 -53.95
N PRO A 847 -33.79 20.13 -55.01
CA PRO A 847 -34.91 19.21 -54.85
C PRO A 847 -34.47 17.75 -54.60
N ARG A 848 -33.20 17.41 -54.83
CA ARG A 848 -32.64 16.07 -54.64
C ARG A 848 -31.16 16.10 -54.21
N ASP A 849 -30.68 14.99 -53.67
CA ASP A 849 -29.26 14.72 -53.37
C ASP A 849 -28.35 14.89 -54.60
N PRO A 850 -27.35 15.80 -54.58
CA PRO A 850 -26.38 15.98 -55.65
C PRO A 850 -25.22 14.97 -55.64
N CYS A 851 -25.16 14.01 -54.69
CA CYS A 851 -24.06 13.04 -54.63
C CYS A 851 -24.09 12.00 -55.78
N SER A 852 -25.25 11.81 -56.43
CA SER A 852 -25.39 10.93 -57.58
C SER A 852 -25.13 11.67 -58.90
N ILE A 853 -24.31 11.08 -59.77
CA ILE A 853 -24.02 11.59 -61.12
C ILE A 853 -25.31 11.81 -61.93
N ALA A 854 -26.29 10.91 -61.80
CA ALA A 854 -27.56 11.02 -62.51
C ALA A 854 -28.40 12.21 -62.02
N SER A 855 -28.29 12.55 -60.73
CA SER A 855 -28.97 13.68 -60.12
C SER A 855 -28.38 15.02 -60.61
N THR A 856 -27.04 15.14 -60.60
CA THR A 856 -26.36 16.35 -61.12
C THR A 856 -26.58 16.52 -62.63
N MET A 857 -26.52 15.44 -63.43
CA MET A 857 -26.81 15.50 -64.87
C MET A 857 -28.29 15.80 -65.15
N ALA A 858 -29.23 15.29 -64.35
CA ALA A 858 -30.66 15.62 -64.48
C ALA A 858 -30.96 17.10 -64.17
N PHE A 859 -30.23 17.72 -63.24
CA PHE A 859 -30.33 19.17 -62.99
C PHE A 859 -29.77 20.02 -64.13
N LEU A 860 -28.82 19.49 -64.90
CA LEU A 860 -28.18 20.18 -66.02
C LEU A 860 -28.91 19.93 -67.36
N ALA A 861 -29.63 18.82 -67.48
CA ALA A 861 -30.32 18.42 -68.69
C ALA A 861 -31.41 19.42 -69.09
N GLY A 862 -31.22 20.06 -70.24
CA GLY A 862 -32.10 21.11 -70.71
C GLY A 862 -31.82 22.49 -70.12
N SER A 863 -30.68 22.71 -69.43
CA SER A 863 -30.21 24.04 -69.01
C SER A 863 -29.62 24.88 -70.15
N GLN A 864 -29.51 26.20 -69.98
CA GLN A 864 -28.83 27.07 -70.96
C GLN A 864 -27.34 26.71 -71.09
N LEU A 865 -26.71 26.26 -70.00
CA LEU A 865 -25.31 25.83 -70.00
C LEU A 865 -25.06 24.61 -70.92
N CYS A 866 -26.03 23.70 -71.03
CA CYS A 866 -25.93 22.50 -71.87
C CYS A 866 -26.61 22.65 -73.24
N ASP A 867 -26.99 23.87 -73.61
CA ASP A 867 -27.62 24.14 -74.90
C ASP A 867 -26.55 24.25 -76.00
N ARG A 868 -26.59 23.34 -76.96
CA ARG A 868 -25.57 23.22 -78.02
C ARG A 868 -25.58 24.42 -78.98
N ASP A 869 -26.74 25.07 -79.11
CA ASP A 869 -26.94 26.22 -80.01
C ASP A 869 -26.50 27.55 -79.37
N SER A 870 -26.34 27.58 -78.04
CA SER A 870 -25.91 28.76 -77.29
C SER A 870 -24.43 29.10 -77.47
N GLY A 871 -23.60 28.14 -77.89
CA GLY A 871 -22.15 28.32 -78.07
C GLY A 871 -21.36 28.57 -76.78
N ILE A 872 -21.98 28.46 -75.61
CA ILE A 872 -21.37 28.74 -74.30
C ILE A 872 -20.33 27.66 -73.94
N MET A 873 -20.65 26.40 -74.26
CA MET A 873 -19.75 25.26 -74.04
C MET A 873 -18.85 25.06 -75.28
N PRO A 874 -17.50 25.10 -75.16
CA PRO A 874 -16.62 24.87 -76.31
C PRO A 874 -16.71 23.43 -76.82
N ARG A 875 -16.49 23.22 -78.13
CA ARG A 875 -16.44 21.86 -78.71
C ARG A 875 -15.27 21.06 -78.12
N GLY A 876 -15.51 19.82 -77.72
CA GLY A 876 -14.52 18.97 -77.07
C GLY A 876 -14.24 19.33 -75.61
N ALA A 877 -15.14 20.08 -74.96
CA ALA A 877 -14.99 20.47 -73.56
C ALA A 877 -14.86 19.28 -72.60
N GLU A 878 -15.37 18.11 -72.96
CA GLU A 878 -15.22 16.88 -72.18
C GLU A 878 -13.76 16.43 -72.03
N PHE A 879 -12.86 16.84 -72.92
CA PHE A 879 -11.43 16.55 -72.83
C PHE A 879 -10.61 17.72 -72.27
N MET A 880 -11.23 18.87 -72.01
CA MET A 880 -10.53 20.05 -71.49
C MET A 880 -10.21 19.90 -69.99
N THR A 881 -9.09 20.50 -69.59
CA THR A 881 -8.72 20.63 -68.17
C THR A 881 -9.49 21.79 -67.52
N ASP A 882 -9.67 21.75 -66.19
CA ASP A 882 -10.32 22.83 -65.43
C ASP A 882 -9.70 24.22 -65.70
N ALA A 883 -8.39 24.29 -65.96
CA ALA A 883 -7.72 25.55 -66.29
C ALA A 883 -8.10 26.09 -67.68
N GLN A 884 -8.29 25.20 -68.66
CA GLN A 884 -8.78 25.57 -69.99
C GLN A 884 -10.25 25.97 -69.93
N LEU A 885 -11.04 25.24 -69.14
CA LEU A 885 -12.46 25.50 -68.98
C LEU A 885 -12.72 26.81 -68.21
N LYS A 886 -11.88 27.14 -67.23
CA LYS A 886 -11.86 28.44 -66.55
C LYS A 886 -11.65 29.60 -67.53
N ARG A 887 -10.73 29.45 -68.49
CA ARG A 887 -10.48 30.48 -69.53
C ARG A 887 -11.65 30.61 -70.50
N ALA A 888 -12.31 29.50 -70.81
CA ALA A 888 -13.48 29.49 -71.70
C ALA A 888 -14.70 30.20 -71.08
N PHE A 889 -14.86 30.09 -69.75
CA PHE A 889 -15.94 30.72 -69.01
C PHE A 889 -15.60 32.11 -68.44
N ASP A 890 -14.48 32.70 -68.85
CA ASP A 890 -14.11 34.05 -68.41
C ASP A 890 -15.13 35.08 -68.95
N GLY A 891 -15.61 35.97 -68.08
CA GLY A 891 -16.68 36.92 -68.42
C GLY A 891 -18.12 36.37 -68.40
N TRP A 892 -18.32 35.10 -68.03
CA TRP A 892 -19.66 34.51 -67.86
C TRP A 892 -20.02 34.36 -66.37
N VAL A 893 -21.30 34.58 -66.05
CA VAL A 893 -21.88 34.37 -64.72
C VAL A 893 -22.98 33.32 -64.75
N PHE A 894 -23.11 32.58 -63.66
CA PHE A 894 -24.01 31.43 -63.56
C PHE A 894 -24.98 31.61 -62.39
N SER A 895 -26.24 31.22 -62.61
CA SER A 895 -27.30 31.19 -61.62
C SER A 895 -28.27 30.03 -61.87
N PRO A 896 -28.97 29.50 -60.86
CA PRO A 896 -29.99 28.48 -61.06
C PRO A 896 -31.27 29.13 -61.61
N GLY A 897 -31.75 28.66 -62.76
CA GLY A 897 -32.87 29.25 -63.50
C GLY A 897 -34.23 29.08 -62.83
N TRP A 898 -34.35 28.16 -61.87
CA TRP A 898 -35.56 27.99 -61.05
C TRP A 898 -35.58 28.88 -59.80
N TRP A 899 -34.53 29.70 -59.58
CA TRP A 899 -34.39 30.51 -58.36
C TRP A 899 -34.29 32.02 -58.63
N GLN A 900 -34.70 32.49 -59.82
CA GLN A 900 -34.66 33.92 -60.15
C GLN A 900 -35.46 34.75 -59.13
N LYS A 901 -34.75 35.70 -58.50
CA LYS A 901 -35.30 36.73 -57.64
C LYS A 901 -36.01 37.73 -58.56
N GLY A 902 -37.31 37.96 -58.36
CA GLY A 902 -38.04 38.98 -59.13
C GLY A 902 -37.32 40.33 -59.07
N GLU A 903 -37.00 40.88 -60.23
CA GLU A 903 -36.54 42.26 -60.33
C GLU A 903 -37.73 43.22 -60.19
N ALA A 904 -37.55 44.19 -59.30
CA ALA A 904 -38.00 45.57 -59.40
C ALA A 904 -39.48 45.84 -59.72
N SER A 905 -40.28 46.04 -58.67
CA SER A 905 -41.32 47.07 -58.70
C SER A 905 -41.05 48.05 -57.54
N VAL A 906 -40.78 49.28 -57.96
CA VAL A 906 -40.80 50.51 -57.16
C VAL A 906 -42.13 50.61 -56.41
N GLU A 907 -42.09 50.87 -55.12
CA GLU A 907 -43.10 51.67 -54.40
C GLU A 907 -42.47 52.11 -53.08
N SER A 908 -41.93 53.33 -53.00
CA SER A 908 -42.61 54.52 -52.45
C SER A 908 -43.47 54.20 -51.22
N GLU A 909 -43.04 54.78 -50.10
CA GLU A 909 -43.84 55.04 -48.92
C GLU A 909 -45.27 55.45 -49.30
N GLU A 910 -46.27 54.72 -48.80
CA GLU A 910 -47.36 55.36 -48.07
C GLU A 910 -48.14 54.34 -47.22
N ARG A 911 -48.50 54.83 -46.05
CA ARG A 911 -49.15 54.14 -44.94
C ARG A 911 -50.65 54.45 -45.02
N SER A 912 -51.51 53.44 -44.95
CA SER A 912 -52.91 53.69 -44.60
C SER A 912 -53.52 52.52 -43.81
N ASP A 913 -54.03 52.89 -42.64
CA ASP A 913 -54.86 52.11 -41.74
C ASP A 913 -56.23 51.73 -42.37
N ASP A 914 -56.72 50.59 -41.91
CA ASP A 914 -58.10 50.17 -41.68
C ASP A 914 -59.25 51.02 -42.26
N THR A 915 -60.19 50.39 -42.96
CA THR A 915 -61.47 49.97 -42.34
C THR A 915 -62.41 49.23 -43.32
N ARG A 916 -63.19 48.33 -42.71
CA ARG A 916 -64.25 47.45 -43.23
C ARG A 916 -65.37 48.17 -43.99
N THR A 917 -65.94 47.53 -45.01
CA THR A 917 -67.38 47.18 -45.04
C THR A 917 -67.76 46.13 -46.09
N SER A 918 -68.87 45.45 -45.78
CA SER A 918 -69.55 44.33 -46.43
C SER A 918 -70.33 44.69 -47.71
N GLY A 919 -70.52 43.73 -48.63
CA GLY A 919 -71.69 43.68 -49.52
C GLY A 919 -71.47 43.21 -50.97
N ASP A 920 -72.08 42.06 -51.27
CA ASP A 920 -72.66 41.56 -52.54
C ASP A 920 -71.85 41.28 -53.83
N THR A 921 -71.95 40.00 -54.21
CA THR A 921 -72.29 39.39 -55.52
C THR A 921 -71.96 40.14 -56.82
N ASP A 922 -71.07 39.56 -57.63
CA ASP A 922 -71.39 39.05 -58.98
C ASP A 922 -70.13 38.47 -59.66
N SER A 923 -70.26 37.26 -60.21
CA SER A 923 -69.44 36.78 -61.36
C SER A 923 -69.95 37.51 -62.61
N PRO A 924 -69.21 37.72 -63.73
CA PRO A 924 -68.16 36.85 -64.29
C PRO A 924 -67.03 37.56 -65.10
N ASN A 925 -66.18 36.75 -65.72
CA ASN A 925 -65.46 36.93 -67.00
C ASN A 925 -63.94 36.76 -66.95
N GLU A 926 -63.53 35.65 -67.58
CA GLU A 926 -62.23 35.43 -68.19
C GLU A 926 -61.83 36.59 -69.12
N ALA A 927 -60.64 37.14 -68.91
CA ALA A 927 -59.82 37.70 -69.98
C ALA A 927 -58.33 37.73 -69.56
N GLN A 928 -57.55 36.94 -70.29
CA GLN A 928 -56.11 37.13 -70.58
C GLN A 928 -55.18 37.45 -69.41
N GLU A 929 -54.69 36.41 -68.75
CA GLU A 929 -53.45 36.51 -67.98
C GLU A 929 -52.26 36.11 -68.85
N GLY A 930 -51.35 37.07 -69.02
CA GLY A 930 -50.11 36.94 -69.77
C GLY A 930 -49.30 35.71 -69.35
N GLN A 931 -48.79 35.03 -70.36
CA GLN A 931 -48.04 33.79 -70.28
C GLN A 931 -46.76 33.98 -69.44
N ARG A 932 -46.82 33.62 -68.15
CA ARG A 932 -45.62 33.41 -67.32
C ARG A 932 -44.78 32.31 -67.97
N THR A 933 -43.55 32.64 -68.39
CA THR A 933 -42.56 31.64 -68.79
C THR A 933 -42.32 30.71 -67.60
N LEU A 934 -42.69 29.44 -67.76
CA LEU A 934 -42.40 28.36 -66.82
C LEU A 934 -40.92 28.43 -66.42
N GLY A 935 -40.61 28.55 -65.13
CA GLY A 935 -39.23 28.61 -64.63
C GLY A 935 -38.43 27.40 -65.14
N ARG A 936 -37.38 27.66 -65.92
CA ARG A 936 -36.57 26.60 -66.52
C ARG A 936 -35.72 25.94 -65.44
N PHE A 937 -35.86 24.62 -65.27
CA PHE A 937 -35.01 23.85 -64.37
C PHE A 937 -33.63 23.65 -65.03
N GLY A 938 -32.60 24.39 -64.60
CA GLY A 938 -31.25 24.35 -65.14
C GLY A 938 -30.34 25.43 -64.58
N ILE A 939 -29.07 25.44 -65.02
CA ILE A 939 -28.18 26.60 -64.85
C ILE A 939 -28.42 27.59 -65.99
N ASP A 940 -28.83 28.79 -65.63
CA ASP A 940 -28.90 29.96 -66.50
C ASP A 940 -27.54 30.64 -66.56
N VAL A 941 -27.25 31.21 -67.73
CA VAL A 941 -25.96 31.82 -68.02
C VAL A 941 -26.18 33.28 -68.40
N GLY A 942 -25.52 34.19 -67.69
CA GLY A 942 -25.45 35.62 -68.01
C GLY A 942 -24.03 36.04 -68.35
N ARG A 943 -23.84 37.25 -68.87
CA ARG A 943 -22.52 37.88 -68.97
C ARG A 943 -22.27 38.77 -67.76
N ALA A 944 -21.04 38.74 -67.25
CA ALA A 944 -20.58 39.51 -66.10
C ALA A 944 -20.56 41.01 -66.36
#